data_AF-A0A397E4W0-F1
#
_entry.id   AF-A0A397E4W0-F1
#
_cell.length_a   1.000
_cell.length_b   1.000
_cell.length_c   1.000
_cell.angle_alpha   90.00
_cell.angle_beta   90.00
_cell.angle_gamma   90.00
#
_symmetry.space_group_name_H-M   'P 1'
#
loop_
_entity.id
_entity.type
_entity.pdbx_description
1 polymer ?
#
loop_
_entity_poly.entity_id
_entity_poly.type
_entity_poly.pdbx_seq_one_letter_code
_entity_poly.pdbx_strand_id
1 'polypeptide(L)'
;MALRLVDQAAAVEQCVANLLPDLVETTARRVVQRYKLTAAAVVQHTPDLCRPVTCKQDFDSLAPLMGLLYYLNGDTDAAMALWAAYIRRLANIHSPEYAFAGYCTGMVLHVADRRPAAAKAIKKAFTVDAHSLQYQNVDLVLREAAHPPSNVVSTEHGDRRRLRALTCNDWTSGCMRQQVMMEEGAPVWVMHAARWNVAVIQSISQHGTISCCLVDTPALVEVDATARKDNIHPCNPVEQHRSGVDDLTTLVHLHEPAILNTLRVRYRNDQIYTRAGTILVAVNPFQSLDLYDDATQRRYIHAGRTRRDGDSVLAPHVFQVADRAYHEMLSTRHNQSILVSGESGAGKTETTKLIMTYLASVSSSRADNAVRDRILESTPILEAFGNAMTTRNSNSSRFGKFIRLGFDAASGELVGASIATYLLERVRLISHGVGERNYHIFYELCASPASKSLLGLDRSFAYLESSIMGHRSRRDGVDDAAQFEVTHHAMTTIGLSNHNIASVLQVVAAVLHLGNLEFVPVQGGTSCRLSYDDDTTRFCSSLLGIAYDHMQEALTTRRIKAGGDIVTVGLSPDAAAHSRDVVAKSMYARLFEWLVGRINAATSSPTTSTLHLIGVVDIFGFESFATNSLEQLCINYANEKLQQLFTKYVFELEQREYVAEGIPWTMVAYPDNDVCVTLFESRPHGLFSLLDEQCMIPRGNDKQLLATMHGKLSSPFTSSRAQLGKGQFTVCHYAGPVVYSTDGFCDKNKDNVHPEALEFLNLSSHDLLHTTKEPPPPAHHHHVRHPNSRRVSAKERASTSCIQKFQGQLKALLGELDTSELHFIRCIKPNDLGRPHVVDDARFLDQLRCSGLLEVTELTRLRHPVRMPHSLFLKQFRCLFPTTSTDRNDVARMLRHWGVASPVVGVSKVYFDHALLTHLLQARELRVRVAVRTLHRFAAALAHRRQTLRRLRLQAATRTVCRAMLDTIHRRRTVRVVQAAHAQRVIAWAWKCYRHAMHHKRYMEAAEHTARQEQRVMVACHALQTWVRRCQLRQALVRHARQLTTATTATAVLSSTRPSDYLRDFGTPPRHPLPYVNTLVSTKHSITSNWDVARDTSSTSSSSMDAGDDSTYEITWECGMLGIHFNVDAGQVVVQRLHVTLSTCIDIFAVSVGDVLLAVNNVPVILHGSTTYASV
;
A
#
# COMPACT_ATOMS: atom_id res chain seq x y z
N MET A 1 -27.46 -21.92 -14.99
CA MET A 1 -26.07 -21.81 -14.46
C MET A 1 -25.85 -22.60 -13.18
N ALA A 2 -26.50 -22.24 -12.05
CA ALA A 2 -26.57 -23.11 -10.87
C ALA A 2 -27.10 -24.52 -11.20
N LEU A 3 -27.93 -24.60 -12.24
CA LEU A 3 -28.27 -25.81 -12.96
C LEU A 3 -27.83 -25.71 -14.47
N ARG A 4 -26.49 -25.57 -14.72
CA ARG A 4 -25.75 -25.76 -16.02
C ARG A 4 -24.24 -26.23 -15.90
N LEU A 5 -23.81 -27.00 -14.88
CA LEU A 5 -22.51 -27.74 -14.84
C LEU A 5 -22.62 -29.15 -14.15
N VAL A 6 -23.49 -30.06 -14.58
CA VAL A 6 -23.58 -31.47 -14.07
C VAL A 6 -23.82 -32.45 -15.20
N ASP A 7 -24.49 -32.08 -16.30
CA ASP A 7 -24.56 -32.95 -17.47
C ASP A 7 -23.16 -32.99 -18.11
N GLN A 8 -22.44 -31.86 -18.16
CA GLN A 8 -20.98 -31.80 -18.34
C GLN A 8 -20.20 -32.71 -17.36
N ALA A 9 -20.55 -32.72 -16.06
CA ALA A 9 -19.83 -33.53 -15.07
C ALA A 9 -20.06 -35.03 -15.29
N ALA A 10 -21.29 -35.43 -15.61
CA ALA A 10 -21.66 -36.79 -15.96
C ALA A 10 -21.00 -37.24 -17.28
N ALA A 11 -20.93 -36.37 -18.30
CA ALA A 11 -20.22 -36.64 -19.54
C ALA A 11 -18.72 -36.86 -19.30
N VAL A 12 -18.09 -36.07 -18.43
CA VAL A 12 -16.69 -36.27 -18.02
C VAL A 12 -16.52 -37.55 -17.20
N GLU A 13 -17.40 -37.84 -16.22
CA GLU A 13 -17.36 -39.11 -15.48
C GLU A 13 -17.51 -40.33 -16.41
N GLN A 14 -18.39 -40.26 -17.41
CA GLN A 14 -18.63 -41.37 -18.34
C GLN A 14 -17.48 -41.55 -19.36
N CYS A 15 -16.81 -40.47 -19.76
CA CYS A 15 -15.58 -40.54 -20.55
C CYS A 15 -14.41 -41.11 -19.73
N VAL A 16 -14.24 -40.67 -18.48
CA VAL A 16 -13.24 -41.18 -17.54
C VAL A 16 -13.49 -42.65 -17.19
N ALA A 17 -14.75 -43.08 -17.03
CA ALA A 17 -15.13 -44.46 -16.76
C ALA A 17 -14.75 -45.42 -17.91
N ASN A 18 -14.78 -44.95 -19.16
CA ASN A 18 -14.38 -45.75 -20.32
C ASN A 18 -12.85 -45.87 -20.49
N LEU A 19 -12.09 -44.87 -20.03
CA LEU A 19 -10.61 -44.87 -20.09
C LEU A 19 -9.95 -45.53 -18.86
N LEU A 20 -10.66 -45.65 -17.74
CA LEU A 20 -10.13 -46.22 -16.51
C LEU A 20 -9.66 -47.69 -16.62
N PRO A 21 -10.35 -48.61 -17.32
CA PRO A 21 -9.97 -50.02 -17.37
C PRO A 21 -8.57 -50.25 -17.95
N ASP A 22 -8.29 -49.69 -19.13
CA ASP A 22 -6.99 -49.84 -19.80
C ASP A 22 -5.87 -49.11 -19.06
N LEU A 23 -6.15 -47.93 -18.49
CA LEU A 23 -5.16 -47.20 -17.70
C LEU A 23 -4.82 -47.93 -16.39
N VAL A 24 -5.82 -48.51 -15.72
CA VAL A 24 -5.63 -49.32 -14.51
C VAL A 24 -4.92 -50.63 -14.83
N GLU A 25 -5.27 -51.34 -15.92
CA GLU A 25 -4.60 -52.59 -16.28
C GLU A 25 -3.16 -52.36 -16.76
N THR A 26 -2.89 -51.38 -17.63
CA THR A 26 -1.52 -51.06 -18.05
C THR A 26 -0.65 -50.58 -16.88
N THR A 27 -1.21 -49.78 -15.97
CA THR A 27 -0.51 -49.35 -14.75
C THR A 27 -0.29 -50.52 -13.78
N ALA A 28 -1.29 -51.38 -13.56
CA ALA A 28 -1.15 -52.56 -12.72
C ALA A 28 -0.12 -53.56 -13.27
N ARG A 29 -0.12 -53.81 -14.59
CA ARG A 29 0.90 -54.63 -15.25
C ARG A 29 2.29 -54.03 -15.08
N ARG A 30 2.47 -52.72 -15.31
CA ARG A 30 3.76 -52.00 -15.09
C ARG A 30 4.22 -52.05 -13.63
N VAL A 31 3.31 -51.85 -12.67
CA VAL A 31 3.60 -51.93 -11.23
C VAL A 31 3.99 -53.35 -10.81
N VAL A 32 3.24 -54.37 -11.21
CA VAL A 32 3.55 -55.78 -10.93
C VAL A 32 4.87 -56.22 -11.59
N GLN A 33 5.14 -55.77 -12.82
CA GLN A 33 6.40 -56.05 -13.51
C GLN A 33 7.59 -55.37 -12.81
N ARG A 34 7.44 -54.12 -12.35
CA ARG A 34 8.45 -53.41 -11.56
C ARG A 34 8.70 -54.10 -10.21
N TYR A 35 7.65 -54.47 -9.48
CA TYR A 35 7.78 -55.23 -8.23
C TYR A 35 8.38 -56.62 -8.43
N LYS A 36 8.10 -57.32 -9.54
CA LYS A 36 8.76 -58.60 -9.86
C LYS A 36 10.25 -58.43 -10.16
N LEU A 37 10.63 -57.38 -10.89
CA LEU A 37 12.05 -57.06 -11.14
C LEU A 37 12.78 -56.67 -9.83
N THR A 38 12.16 -55.86 -8.97
CA THR A 38 12.73 -55.53 -7.65
C THR A 38 12.83 -56.77 -6.75
N ALA A 39 11.81 -57.64 -6.71
CA ALA A 39 11.86 -58.88 -5.94
C ALA A 39 12.95 -59.84 -6.44
N ALA A 40 13.11 -59.98 -7.75
CA ALA A 40 14.19 -60.79 -8.33
C ALA A 40 15.57 -60.22 -7.98
N ALA A 41 15.77 -58.90 -8.11
CA ALA A 41 17.03 -58.23 -7.77
C ALA A 41 17.38 -58.35 -6.28
N VAL A 42 16.41 -58.24 -5.37
CA VAL A 42 16.62 -58.43 -3.93
C VAL A 42 16.99 -59.89 -3.61
N VAL A 43 16.28 -60.87 -4.20
CA VAL A 43 16.58 -62.30 -3.99
C VAL A 43 17.94 -62.72 -4.57
N GLN A 44 18.44 -62.03 -5.61
CA GLN A 44 19.76 -62.31 -6.20
C GLN A 44 20.94 -61.58 -5.53
N HIS A 45 20.71 -60.63 -4.62
CA HIS A 45 21.79 -59.81 -4.04
C HIS A 45 21.94 -59.82 -2.50
N THR A 46 21.13 -60.57 -1.75
CA THR A 46 21.36 -60.74 -0.29
C THR A 46 21.28 -62.21 0.17
N PRO A 47 22.41 -62.95 0.16
CA PRO A 47 22.53 -64.26 0.81
C PRO A 47 22.65 -64.18 2.35
N ASP A 48 23.28 -63.13 2.87
CA ASP A 48 23.74 -63.06 4.27
C ASP A 48 22.82 -62.21 5.17
N LEU A 49 21.89 -62.87 5.87
CA LEU A 49 20.96 -62.27 6.83
C LEU A 49 21.59 -61.91 8.21
N CYS A 50 22.93 -61.73 8.27
CA CYS A 50 23.69 -61.61 9.52
C CYS A 50 24.77 -60.50 9.50
N ARG A 51 24.37 -59.26 9.23
CA ARG A 51 25.19 -58.06 9.54
C ARG A 51 24.39 -56.99 10.30
N PRO A 52 25.05 -56.16 11.14
CA PRO A 52 24.36 -55.14 11.93
C PRO A 52 23.86 -53.98 11.05
N VAL A 53 22.65 -53.51 11.34
CA VAL A 53 22.07 -52.28 10.80
C VAL A 53 22.81 -51.08 11.38
N THR A 54 23.29 -50.18 10.51
CA THR A 54 24.09 -49.01 10.91
C THR A 54 23.62 -47.69 10.32
N CYS A 55 22.59 -47.68 9.45
CA CYS A 55 22.06 -46.44 8.89
C CYS A 55 20.53 -46.34 8.94
N LYS A 56 20.02 -45.12 8.68
CA LYS A 56 18.58 -44.82 8.68
C LYS A 56 17.81 -45.51 7.55
N GLN A 57 18.46 -45.80 6.41
CA GLN A 57 17.80 -46.40 5.24
C GLN A 57 17.46 -47.89 5.44
N ASP A 58 18.25 -48.61 6.26
CA ASP A 58 17.97 -49.99 6.67
C ASP A 58 16.65 -50.10 7.46
N PHE A 59 16.34 -49.08 8.26
CA PHE A 59 15.14 -49.03 9.10
C PHE A 59 13.86 -48.95 8.27
N ASP A 60 13.85 -48.07 7.26
CA ASP A 60 12.70 -47.85 6.37
C ASP A 60 12.41 -49.08 5.47
N SER A 61 13.43 -49.90 5.18
CA SER A 61 13.27 -51.15 4.42
C SER A 61 12.80 -52.36 5.27
N LEU A 62 13.10 -52.38 6.57
CA LEU A 62 12.66 -53.45 7.48
C LEU A 62 11.26 -53.25 8.10
N ALA A 63 10.81 -52.00 8.26
CA ALA A 63 9.50 -51.70 8.86
C ALA A 63 8.29 -52.39 8.16
N PRO A 64 8.21 -52.50 6.81
CA PRO A 64 7.12 -53.22 6.14
C PRO A 64 7.17 -54.74 6.42
N LEU A 65 8.36 -55.31 6.50
CA LEU A 65 8.60 -56.74 6.73
C LEU A 65 8.17 -57.16 8.15
N MET A 66 8.52 -56.33 9.14
CA MET A 66 8.07 -56.50 10.54
C MET A 66 6.54 -56.36 10.67
N GLY A 67 5.92 -55.44 9.92
CA GLY A 67 4.47 -55.32 9.84
C GLY A 67 3.79 -56.54 9.21
N LEU A 68 4.45 -57.19 8.25
CA LEU A 68 3.94 -58.41 7.60
C LEU A 68 3.95 -59.61 8.57
N LEU A 69 5.03 -59.79 9.35
CA LEU A 69 5.14 -60.85 10.37
C LEU A 69 4.04 -60.72 11.43
N TYR A 70 3.75 -59.51 11.90
CA TYR A 70 2.66 -59.22 12.85
C TYR A 70 1.27 -59.56 12.28
N TYR A 71 1.09 -59.55 10.95
CA TYR A 71 -0.18 -59.86 10.30
C TYR A 71 -0.38 -61.35 10.00
N LEU A 72 0.70 -62.15 9.95
CA LEU A 72 0.66 -63.52 9.42
C LEU A 72 0.63 -64.63 10.48
N ASN A 73 1.36 -64.51 11.60
CA ASN A 73 1.59 -65.67 12.50
C ASN A 73 0.67 -65.78 13.73
N GLY A 74 -0.13 -64.77 14.07
CA GLY A 74 -1.19 -64.86 15.10
C GLY A 74 -0.76 -64.96 16.56
N ASP A 75 0.47 -65.40 16.86
CA ASP A 75 1.05 -65.42 18.21
C ASP A 75 1.75 -64.08 18.53
N THR A 76 1.27 -63.40 19.57
CA THR A 76 1.72 -62.05 19.93
C THR A 76 3.00 -62.03 20.76
N ASP A 77 3.29 -63.08 21.52
CA ASP A 77 4.18 -62.95 22.67
C ASP A 77 5.65 -63.12 22.26
N ALA A 78 5.92 -63.98 21.28
CA ALA A 78 7.21 -64.06 20.60
C ALA A 78 7.58 -62.76 19.85
N ALA A 79 6.59 -62.13 19.19
CA ALA A 79 6.79 -60.87 18.47
C ALA A 79 7.12 -59.71 19.43
N MET A 80 6.44 -59.65 20.58
CA MET A 80 6.71 -58.66 21.63
C MET A 80 8.06 -58.89 22.34
N ALA A 81 8.49 -60.15 22.50
CA ALA A 81 9.82 -60.48 23.04
C ALA A 81 10.95 -59.99 22.12
N LEU A 82 10.82 -60.21 20.80
CA LEU A 82 11.77 -59.69 19.80
C LEU A 82 11.81 -58.14 19.79
N TRP A 83 10.65 -57.49 19.85
CA TRP A 83 10.55 -56.03 20.00
C TRP A 83 11.29 -55.51 21.24
N ALA A 84 11.08 -56.16 22.39
CA ALA A 84 11.71 -55.77 23.65
C ALA A 84 13.25 -55.98 23.64
N ALA A 85 13.74 -57.01 22.94
CA ALA A 85 15.18 -57.24 22.78
C ALA A 85 15.82 -56.21 21.82
N TYR A 86 15.14 -55.85 20.73
CA TYR A 86 15.64 -54.90 19.74
C TYR A 86 15.72 -53.47 20.30
N ILE A 87 14.69 -53.01 21.03
CA ILE A 87 14.68 -51.68 21.67
C ILE A 87 15.81 -51.52 22.68
N ARG A 88 16.11 -52.55 23.51
CA ARG A 88 17.24 -52.49 24.46
C ARG A 88 18.60 -52.37 23.77
N ARG A 89 18.77 -52.93 22.57
CA ARG A 89 20.00 -52.74 21.78
C ARG A 89 20.11 -51.33 21.20
N LEU A 90 19.01 -50.76 20.69
CA LEU A 90 18.99 -49.39 20.17
C LEU A 90 19.25 -48.33 21.25
N ALA A 91 18.76 -48.54 22.48
CA ALA A 91 18.97 -47.62 23.61
C ALA A 91 20.47 -47.41 23.95
N ASN A 92 21.33 -48.38 23.67
CA ASN A 92 22.77 -48.31 23.94
C ASN A 92 23.60 -47.65 22.82
N ILE A 93 22.98 -47.13 21.76
CA ILE A 93 23.68 -46.70 20.52
C ILE A 93 23.59 -45.18 20.26
N HIS A 94 22.65 -44.45 20.86
CA HIS A 94 22.42 -43.03 20.57
C HIS A 94 22.27 -42.16 21.83
N SER A 95 22.86 -40.97 21.79
CA SER A 95 22.66 -39.89 22.76
C SER A 95 21.23 -39.31 22.69
N PRO A 96 20.63 -38.91 23.82
CA PRO A 96 19.18 -38.68 23.90
C PRO A 96 18.74 -37.24 23.60
N GLU A 97 18.58 -36.88 22.31
CA GLU A 97 17.95 -35.61 21.92
C GLU A 97 16.54 -35.77 21.32
N TYR A 98 15.55 -35.25 22.05
CA TYR A 98 14.29 -34.60 21.66
C TYR A 98 13.49 -34.98 20.39
N ALA A 99 13.65 -36.19 19.82
CA ALA A 99 12.73 -36.73 18.81
C ALA A 99 12.09 -38.07 19.22
N PHE A 100 12.84 -38.95 19.89
CA PHE A 100 12.46 -40.36 20.06
C PHE A 100 11.31 -40.59 21.08
N ALA A 101 11.29 -39.82 22.16
CA ALA A 101 10.36 -40.01 23.29
C ALA A 101 8.89 -39.85 22.90
N GLY A 102 8.55 -38.87 22.05
CA GLY A 102 7.17 -38.58 21.68
C GLY A 102 6.50 -39.72 20.90
N TYR A 103 7.21 -40.32 19.96
CA TYR A 103 6.68 -41.40 19.12
C TYR A 103 6.47 -42.69 19.91
N CYS A 104 7.44 -43.06 20.76
CA CYS A 104 7.34 -44.24 21.62
C CYS A 104 6.22 -44.07 22.66
N THR A 105 6.09 -42.90 23.29
CA THR A 105 5.05 -42.63 24.29
C THR A 105 3.65 -42.76 23.69
N GLY A 106 3.42 -42.24 22.47
CA GLY A 106 2.15 -42.37 21.77
C GLY A 106 1.74 -43.82 21.50
N MET A 107 2.67 -44.68 21.08
CA MET A 107 2.40 -46.12 20.90
C MET A 107 2.20 -46.87 22.22
N VAL A 108 3.02 -46.60 23.24
CA VAL A 108 2.90 -47.27 24.56
C VAL A 108 1.56 -46.95 25.21
N LEU A 109 1.09 -45.70 25.15
CA LEU A 109 -0.24 -45.31 25.64
C LEU A 109 -1.36 -46.06 24.89
N HIS A 110 -1.27 -46.18 23.56
CA HIS A 110 -2.29 -46.86 22.75
C HIS A 110 -2.36 -48.38 22.95
N VAL A 111 -1.28 -49.00 23.46
CA VAL A 111 -1.26 -50.41 23.88
C VAL A 111 -1.71 -50.58 25.34
N ALA A 112 -1.30 -49.67 26.22
CA ALA A 112 -1.67 -49.70 27.64
C ALA A 112 -3.20 -49.62 27.86
N ASP A 113 -3.88 -48.80 27.05
CA ASP A 113 -5.34 -48.61 27.03
C ASP A 113 -6.14 -49.89 26.68
N ARG A 114 -5.47 -50.99 26.27
CA ARG A 114 -6.14 -52.24 25.85
C ARG A 114 -5.75 -53.51 26.61
N ARG A 115 -4.56 -53.57 27.24
CA ARG A 115 -4.16 -54.70 28.10
C ARG A 115 -3.25 -54.23 29.26
N PRO A 116 -3.77 -54.03 30.49
CA PRO A 116 -2.98 -53.50 31.61
C PRO A 116 -1.83 -54.43 32.07
N ALA A 117 -1.92 -55.74 31.83
CA ALA A 117 -0.83 -56.68 32.11
C ALA A 117 0.44 -56.37 31.28
N ALA A 118 0.29 -56.02 30.00
CA ALA A 118 1.40 -55.65 29.14
C ALA A 118 2.04 -54.32 29.58
N ALA A 119 1.22 -53.34 29.98
CA ALA A 119 1.71 -52.09 30.56
C ALA A 119 2.56 -52.31 31.83
N LYS A 120 2.17 -53.28 32.69
CA LYS A 120 2.94 -53.64 33.89
C LYS A 120 4.30 -54.26 33.55
N ALA A 121 4.38 -55.08 32.49
CA ALA A 121 5.64 -55.63 31.98
C ALA A 121 6.57 -54.57 31.37
N ILE A 122 6.01 -53.67 30.54
CA ILE A 122 6.76 -52.55 29.94
C ILE A 122 7.27 -51.58 31.02
N LYS A 123 6.43 -51.22 32.00
CA LYS A 123 6.86 -50.37 33.13
C LYS A 123 7.99 -51.03 33.92
N LYS A 124 7.93 -52.34 34.18
CA LYS A 124 9.00 -53.11 34.85
C LYS A 124 10.31 -53.18 34.03
N ALA A 125 10.24 -53.09 32.70
CA ALA A 125 11.43 -53.07 31.84
C ALA A 125 12.13 -51.70 31.84
N PHE A 126 11.38 -50.59 31.89
CA PHE A 126 11.95 -49.23 31.95
C PHE A 126 12.45 -48.82 33.34
N THR A 127 12.03 -49.49 34.41
CA THR A 127 12.48 -49.18 35.79
C THR A 127 13.86 -49.73 36.16
N VAL A 128 14.53 -50.50 35.30
CA VAL A 128 15.79 -51.17 35.64
C VAL A 128 16.99 -50.21 35.65
N ASP A 129 17.05 -49.28 34.69
CA ASP A 129 18.18 -48.32 34.53
C ASP A 129 17.87 -46.91 35.09
N ALA A 130 16.87 -46.80 35.98
CA ALA A 130 16.32 -45.53 36.45
C ALA A 130 17.14 -44.81 37.56
N HIS A 131 18.43 -45.13 37.72
CA HIS A 131 19.27 -44.59 38.80
C HIS A 131 20.09 -43.34 38.44
N SER A 132 20.09 -42.90 37.18
CA SER A 132 20.99 -41.85 36.66
C SER A 132 20.29 -40.61 36.03
N LEU A 133 18.96 -40.54 36.00
CA LEU A 133 18.21 -39.45 35.35
C LEU A 133 17.10 -38.88 36.24
N GLN A 134 17.21 -37.59 36.59
CA GLN A 134 16.23 -36.87 37.41
C GLN A 134 14.98 -36.44 36.59
N TYR A 135 13.90 -37.22 36.64
CA TYR A 135 12.59 -36.84 36.06
C TYR A 135 11.44 -36.98 37.07
N GLN A 136 11.25 -35.98 37.95
CA GLN A 136 10.20 -36.02 38.98
C GLN A 136 8.76 -35.76 38.48
N ASN A 137 8.57 -35.30 37.23
CA ASN A 137 7.27 -34.78 36.77
C ASN A 137 6.32 -35.81 36.10
N VAL A 138 6.68 -37.10 36.02
CA VAL A 138 5.85 -38.12 35.34
C VAL A 138 4.64 -38.54 36.19
N ASP A 139 4.79 -38.62 37.52
CA ASP A 139 3.75 -39.17 38.40
C ASP A 139 2.58 -38.20 38.65
N LEU A 140 2.77 -36.90 38.38
CA LEU A 140 1.73 -35.87 38.47
C LEU A 140 0.70 -35.99 37.34
N VAL A 141 1.20 -36.11 36.10
CA VAL A 141 0.38 -36.20 34.87
C VAL A 141 -0.51 -37.45 34.85
N LEU A 142 -0.09 -38.52 35.53
CA LEU A 142 -0.85 -39.78 35.61
C LEU A 142 -2.04 -39.73 36.59
N ARG A 143 -2.12 -38.73 37.49
CA ARG A 143 -3.21 -38.63 38.48
C ARG A 143 -4.41 -37.81 38.00
N GLU A 144 -4.18 -36.79 37.18
CA GLU A 144 -5.24 -35.90 36.67
C GLU A 144 -6.15 -36.57 35.61
N ALA A 145 -5.72 -37.69 35.03
CA ALA A 145 -6.43 -38.35 33.92
C ALA A 145 -7.54 -39.34 34.32
N ALA A 146 -7.76 -39.59 35.63
CA ALA A 146 -8.45 -40.80 36.09
C ALA A 146 -9.95 -40.68 36.45
N HIS A 147 -10.46 -39.51 36.84
CA HIS A 147 -11.82 -39.39 37.39
C HIS A 147 -12.57 -38.10 36.98
N PRO A 148 -13.80 -38.19 36.45
CA PRO A 148 -14.71 -37.06 36.27
C PRO A 148 -15.68 -36.92 37.47
N PRO A 149 -15.75 -35.76 38.17
CA PRO A 149 -16.70 -35.57 39.25
C PRO A 149 -17.98 -34.84 38.80
N SER A 150 -19.13 -35.46 39.06
CA SER A 150 -20.44 -34.78 39.09
C SER A 150 -20.76 -34.29 40.50
N ASN A 151 -21.19 -33.03 40.65
CA ASN A 151 -21.93 -32.47 41.80
C ASN A 151 -21.45 -32.84 43.23
N VAL A 152 -20.43 -32.16 43.76
CA VAL A 152 -20.32 -31.83 45.20
C VAL A 152 -19.82 -30.39 45.35
N VAL A 153 -20.26 -29.70 46.41
CA VAL A 153 -19.96 -28.30 46.72
C VAL A 153 -18.68 -28.17 47.58
N SER A 154 -18.00 -27.02 47.45
CA SER A 154 -17.02 -26.39 48.38
C SER A 154 -15.52 -26.42 47.99
N THR A 155 -14.81 -25.38 48.50
CA THR A 155 -13.35 -25.20 48.61
C THR A 155 -12.48 -25.00 47.35
N GLU A 156 -12.88 -24.11 46.43
CA GLU A 156 -11.92 -23.41 45.55
C GLU A 156 -10.91 -22.60 46.39
N HIS A 157 -9.65 -23.04 46.52
CA HIS A 157 -8.57 -22.24 47.14
C HIS A 157 -7.20 -22.29 46.44
N GLY A 158 -7.03 -23.11 45.39
CA GLY A 158 -5.79 -23.23 44.61
C GLY A 158 -5.57 -22.08 43.62
N ASP A 159 -6.29 -22.10 42.49
CA ASP A 159 -5.96 -21.26 41.32
C ASP A 159 -6.11 -19.74 41.54
N ARG A 160 -6.95 -19.32 42.48
CA ARG A 160 -7.03 -17.89 42.87
C ARG A 160 -5.71 -17.33 43.40
N ARG A 161 -4.76 -18.16 43.86
CA ARG A 161 -3.44 -17.69 44.29
C ARG A 161 -2.49 -17.43 43.12
N ARG A 162 -2.47 -18.27 42.07
CA ARG A 162 -1.58 -18.05 40.91
C ARG A 162 -1.97 -16.86 40.04
N LEU A 163 -3.27 -16.53 39.96
CA LEU A 163 -3.74 -15.31 39.30
C LEU A 163 -3.60 -14.05 40.16
N ARG A 164 -3.59 -14.16 41.50
CA ARG A 164 -3.31 -13.02 42.40
C ARG A 164 -1.82 -12.75 42.63
N ALA A 165 -0.94 -13.74 42.48
CA ALA A 165 0.51 -13.56 42.66
C ALA A 165 1.16 -12.64 41.60
N LEU A 166 0.43 -12.28 40.53
CA LEU A 166 0.82 -11.28 39.53
C LEU A 166 0.16 -9.90 39.77
N THR A 167 -0.50 -9.69 40.91
CA THR A 167 -1.16 -8.43 41.28
C THR A 167 -0.79 -8.03 42.72
N CYS A 168 -0.13 -6.88 42.89
CA CYS A 168 0.34 -6.32 44.16
C CYS A 168 1.39 -7.14 44.95
N ASN A 169 2.68 -6.74 44.87
CA ASN A 169 3.28 -5.90 45.93
C ASN A 169 4.77 -5.52 45.68
N ASP A 170 5.58 -6.38 45.06
CA ASP A 170 7.05 -6.33 45.20
C ASP A 170 7.83 -5.40 44.23
N TRP A 171 7.20 -4.33 43.72
CA TRP A 171 7.78 -3.44 42.67
C TRP A 171 7.99 -1.98 43.14
N THR A 172 8.28 -1.77 44.43
CA THR A 172 8.45 -0.43 45.04
C THR A 172 9.85 0.16 44.91
N SER A 173 10.85 -0.59 44.41
CA SER A 173 12.22 -0.13 44.23
C SER A 173 12.41 0.62 42.89
N GLY A 174 12.61 1.94 42.96
CA GLY A 174 12.60 2.84 41.79
C GLY A 174 13.68 2.63 40.72
N CYS A 175 14.61 1.69 40.89
CA CYS A 175 15.75 1.46 40.00
C CYS A 175 15.40 0.65 38.73
N MET A 176 14.49 -0.34 38.83
CA MET A 176 14.19 -1.29 37.72
C MET A 176 13.42 -0.69 36.53
N ARG A 177 13.10 0.61 36.55
CA ARG A 177 12.14 1.26 35.62
C ARG A 177 12.56 1.37 34.15
N GLN A 178 13.78 0.96 33.77
CA GLN A 178 14.19 0.82 32.36
C GLN A 178 14.59 -0.61 31.94
N GLN A 179 14.81 -1.56 32.87
CA GLN A 179 15.36 -2.88 32.53
C GLN A 179 14.37 -3.79 31.78
N VAL A 180 13.06 -3.68 32.04
CA VAL A 180 12.03 -4.57 31.45
C VAL A 180 11.74 -4.28 29.95
N MET A 181 12.33 -3.23 29.38
CA MET A 181 12.19 -2.88 27.95
C MET A 181 13.33 -3.42 27.08
N MET A 182 14.39 -3.94 27.70
CA MET A 182 15.59 -4.42 27.03
C MET A 182 15.96 -5.75 27.68
N GLU A 183 15.41 -6.83 27.13
CA GLU A 183 15.69 -8.22 27.50
C GLU A 183 16.36 -8.95 26.32
N GLU A 184 17.04 -10.06 26.58
CA GLU A 184 17.68 -10.85 25.53
C GLU A 184 16.64 -11.36 24.50
N GLY A 185 16.91 -11.14 23.22
CA GLY A 185 15.98 -11.38 22.12
C GLY A 185 15.02 -10.22 21.80
N ALA A 186 15.05 -9.10 22.54
CA ALA A 186 14.21 -7.94 22.23
C ALA A 186 14.74 -7.14 21.01
N PRO A 187 13.86 -6.67 20.10
CA PRO A 187 14.25 -5.81 18.98
C PRO A 187 14.40 -4.35 19.43
N VAL A 188 15.53 -3.74 19.06
CA VAL A 188 15.94 -2.39 19.41
C VAL A 188 16.47 -1.62 18.21
N TRP A 189 16.39 -0.30 18.28
CA TRP A 189 17.13 0.63 17.43
C TRP A 189 18.48 0.92 18.08
N VAL A 190 19.56 0.82 17.31
CA VAL A 190 20.93 1.13 17.75
C VAL A 190 21.59 2.13 16.80
N MET A 191 22.22 3.15 17.37
CA MET A 191 23.05 4.11 16.64
C MET A 191 24.42 3.47 16.31
N HIS A 192 24.64 3.13 15.04
CA HIS A 192 25.88 2.53 14.56
C HIS A 192 26.29 3.18 13.22
N ALA A 193 27.58 3.52 13.08
CA ALA A 193 28.13 4.26 11.94
C ALA A 193 27.32 5.54 11.58
N ALA A 194 26.92 6.30 12.60
CA ALA A 194 26.07 7.50 12.51
C ALA A 194 24.70 7.27 11.82
N ARG A 195 24.17 6.04 11.87
CA ARG A 195 22.82 5.69 11.40
C ARG A 195 22.06 4.86 12.42
N TRP A 196 20.73 4.97 12.38
CA TRP A 196 19.84 4.12 13.16
C TRP A 196 19.60 2.79 12.46
N ASN A 197 20.04 1.70 13.08
CA ASN A 197 19.91 0.33 12.58
C ASN A 197 18.96 -0.47 13.47
N VAL A 198 18.23 -1.44 12.90
CA VAL A 198 17.49 -2.42 13.71
C VAL A 198 18.46 -3.50 14.18
N ALA A 199 18.39 -3.85 15.46
CA ALA A 199 19.22 -4.85 16.10
C ALA A 199 18.38 -5.71 17.06
N VAL A 200 18.94 -6.84 17.48
CA VAL A 200 18.38 -7.72 18.52
C VAL A 200 19.40 -7.82 19.65
N ILE A 201 18.96 -7.60 20.89
CA ILE A 201 19.81 -7.77 22.08
C ILE A 201 20.21 -9.25 22.18
N GLN A 202 21.51 -9.51 22.27
CA GLN A 202 22.05 -10.85 22.53
C GLN A 202 22.36 -11.08 24.01
N SER A 203 22.95 -10.09 24.68
CA SER A 203 23.30 -10.19 26.10
C SER A 203 23.39 -8.83 26.78
N ILE A 204 23.24 -8.83 28.11
CA ILE A 204 23.31 -7.62 28.95
C ILE A 204 24.32 -7.86 30.07
N SER A 205 25.39 -7.08 30.10
CA SER A 205 26.45 -7.20 31.10
C SER A 205 25.99 -6.69 32.47
N GLN A 206 26.57 -7.22 33.55
CA GLN A 206 26.33 -6.74 34.92
C GLN A 206 26.79 -5.28 35.14
N HIS A 207 27.53 -4.71 34.19
CA HIS A 207 27.99 -3.32 34.20
C HIS A 207 27.13 -2.39 33.33
N GLY A 208 26.05 -2.87 32.70
CA GLY A 208 25.15 -2.06 31.89
C GLY A 208 25.54 -1.94 30.41
N THR A 209 26.50 -2.74 29.94
CA THR A 209 26.81 -2.89 28.51
C THR A 209 25.77 -3.79 27.86
N ILE A 210 25.11 -3.33 26.79
CA ILE A 210 24.14 -4.10 26.02
C ILE A 210 24.82 -4.52 24.71
N SER A 211 24.93 -5.83 24.48
CA SER A 211 25.46 -6.38 23.23
C SER A 211 24.31 -6.68 22.27
N CYS A 212 24.33 -6.07 21.09
CA CYS A 212 23.28 -6.17 20.09
C CYS A 212 23.85 -6.72 18.77
N CYS A 213 23.15 -7.66 18.14
CA CYS A 213 23.45 -8.06 16.76
C CYS A 213 22.53 -7.28 15.81
N LEU A 214 23.08 -6.61 14.79
CA LEU A 214 22.25 -5.94 13.79
C LEU A 214 21.43 -6.96 12.99
N VAL A 215 20.28 -6.54 12.47
CA VAL A 215 19.38 -7.42 11.68
C VAL A 215 19.83 -7.52 10.22
N ASP A 216 20.25 -6.40 9.63
CA ASP A 216 20.63 -6.31 8.21
C ASP A 216 22.07 -6.78 7.93
N THR A 217 22.91 -6.89 8.97
CA THR A 217 24.28 -7.42 8.91
C THR A 217 24.61 -8.19 10.19
N PRO A 218 25.39 -9.28 10.16
CA PRO A 218 25.74 -10.04 11.38
C PRO A 218 26.82 -9.36 12.24
N ALA A 219 26.83 -8.01 12.27
CA ALA A 219 27.75 -7.23 13.07
C ALA A 219 27.25 -7.13 14.51
N LEU A 220 28.15 -7.41 15.46
CA LEU A 220 27.91 -7.17 16.88
C LEU A 220 28.25 -5.71 17.21
N VAL A 221 27.36 -5.03 17.92
CA VAL A 221 27.50 -3.65 18.38
C VAL A 221 27.26 -3.62 19.87
N GLU A 222 28.26 -3.21 20.64
CA GLU A 222 28.15 -3.00 22.07
C GLU A 222 27.80 -1.55 22.38
N VAL A 223 26.79 -1.34 23.22
CA VAL A 223 26.33 -0.02 23.65
C VAL A 223 26.39 0.05 25.17
N ASP A 224 27.13 1.02 25.70
CA ASP A 224 27.10 1.35 27.12
C ASP A 224 25.82 2.16 27.43
N ALA A 225 24.84 1.49 28.06
CA ALA A 225 23.57 2.11 28.42
C ALA A 225 23.67 3.07 29.62
N THR A 226 24.83 3.13 30.30
CA THR A 226 25.13 4.09 31.37
C THR A 226 25.73 5.38 30.83
N ALA A 227 26.58 5.30 29.79
CA ALA A 227 27.28 6.45 29.23
C ALA A 227 26.47 7.24 28.19
N ARG A 228 25.59 6.60 27.40
CA ARG A 228 24.76 7.28 26.38
C ARG A 228 23.37 6.64 26.24
N LYS A 229 22.37 7.20 26.93
CA LYS A 229 20.95 6.78 26.81
C LYS A 229 20.37 7.02 25.41
N ASP A 230 20.98 7.90 24.64
CA ASP A 230 20.48 8.40 23.35
C ASP A 230 20.93 7.55 22.15
N ASN A 231 21.69 6.47 22.40
CA ASN A 231 22.22 5.57 21.37
C ASN A 231 21.41 4.28 21.17
N ILE A 232 20.45 3.96 22.04
CA ILE A 232 19.67 2.71 21.99
C ILE A 232 18.22 2.90 22.47
N HIS A 233 17.24 2.45 21.67
CA HIS A 233 15.81 2.64 21.93
C HIS A 233 14.99 1.38 21.57
N PRO A 234 13.87 1.08 22.27
CA PRO A 234 13.03 -0.09 21.95
C PRO A 234 12.32 0.06 20.59
N CYS A 235 12.18 -1.03 19.82
CA CYS A 235 11.36 -0.98 18.60
C CYS A 235 9.86 -0.92 18.91
N ASN A 236 9.09 -0.24 18.03
CA ASN A 236 7.63 -0.27 18.06
C ASN A 236 7.08 -1.67 17.74
N PRO A 237 5.83 -1.99 18.13
CA PRO A 237 5.17 -3.23 17.76
C PRO A 237 5.24 -3.51 16.25
N VAL A 238 5.39 -4.79 15.88
CA VAL A 238 5.65 -5.24 14.50
C VAL A 238 4.65 -4.68 13.48
N GLU A 239 3.39 -4.50 13.86
CA GLU A 239 2.33 -3.89 13.04
C GLU A 239 2.68 -2.42 12.66
N GLN A 240 3.02 -1.58 13.65
CA GLN A 240 3.43 -0.19 13.44
C GLN A 240 4.80 -0.08 12.77
N HIS A 241 5.73 -0.98 13.10
CA HIS A 241 7.08 -0.98 12.52
C HIS A 241 7.11 -1.34 11.02
N ARG A 242 6.21 -2.23 10.56
CA ARG A 242 6.16 -2.69 9.16
C ARG A 242 5.31 -1.82 8.24
N SER A 243 4.23 -1.21 8.75
CA SER A 243 3.29 -0.42 7.94
C SER A 243 3.40 1.09 8.19
N GLY A 244 4.11 1.51 9.22
CA GLY A 244 4.00 2.86 9.76
C GLY A 244 2.65 3.11 10.45
N VAL A 245 2.34 4.38 10.69
CA VAL A 245 1.05 4.86 11.21
C VAL A 245 0.66 6.15 10.50
N ASP A 246 -0.65 6.42 10.37
CA ASP A 246 -1.16 7.66 9.77
C ASP A 246 -0.96 8.91 10.65
N ASP A 247 -0.69 8.72 11.95
CA ASP A 247 -0.41 9.78 12.91
C ASP A 247 0.69 9.34 13.89
N LEU A 248 1.81 10.06 13.90
CA LEU A 248 2.98 9.77 14.74
C LEU A 248 2.64 9.74 16.24
N THR A 249 1.64 10.50 16.70
CA THR A 249 1.20 10.50 18.11
C THR A 249 0.60 9.17 18.56
N THR A 250 0.30 8.26 17.63
CA THR A 250 -0.18 6.90 17.92
C THR A 250 0.94 5.86 18.06
N LEU A 251 2.21 6.24 17.84
CA LEU A 251 3.36 5.34 18.04
C LEU A 251 3.50 4.95 19.51
N VAL A 252 3.62 3.66 19.78
CA VAL A 252 3.82 3.10 21.12
C VAL A 252 5.12 3.61 21.77
N HIS A 253 6.18 3.79 20.96
CA HIS A 253 7.45 4.39 21.32
C HIS A 253 7.80 5.48 20.29
N LEU A 254 7.50 6.73 20.65
CA LEU A 254 7.65 7.89 19.79
C LEU A 254 9.00 8.58 20.06
N HIS A 255 10.02 8.19 19.30
CA HIS A 255 11.40 8.70 19.37
C HIS A 255 12.00 8.81 17.96
N GLU A 256 13.14 9.48 17.82
CA GLU A 256 13.77 9.82 16.53
C GLU A 256 13.79 8.66 15.50
N PRO A 257 14.33 7.45 15.79
CA PRO A 257 14.33 6.36 14.81
C PRO A 257 12.95 5.77 14.48
N ALA A 258 11.96 5.90 15.37
CA ALA A 258 10.60 5.44 15.09
C ALA A 258 9.88 6.38 14.12
N ILE A 259 10.11 7.69 14.26
CA ILE A 259 9.61 8.72 13.35
C ILE A 259 10.25 8.55 11.97
N LEU A 260 11.58 8.46 11.93
CA LEU A 260 12.33 8.18 10.70
C LEU A 260 11.80 6.93 9.99
N ASN A 261 11.71 5.80 10.69
CA ASN A 261 11.26 4.55 10.08
C ASN A 261 9.80 4.63 9.61
N THR A 262 8.91 5.30 10.35
CA THR A 262 7.51 5.47 9.96
C THR A 262 7.40 6.24 8.66
N LEU A 263 8.08 7.40 8.56
CA LEU A 263 8.06 8.23 7.36
C LEU A 263 8.75 7.50 6.18
N ARG A 264 9.87 6.81 6.42
CA ARG A 264 10.60 6.02 5.42
C ARG A 264 9.79 4.84 4.86
N VAL A 265 9.06 4.12 5.72
CA VAL A 265 8.16 3.01 5.31
C VAL A 265 6.99 3.55 4.48
N ARG A 266 6.35 4.63 4.94
CA ARG A 266 5.22 5.25 4.24
C ARG A 266 5.62 5.85 2.90
N TYR A 267 6.75 6.55 2.83
CA TYR A 267 7.33 7.08 1.59
C TYR A 267 7.64 5.99 0.55
N ARG A 268 8.11 4.81 0.98
CA ARG A 268 8.31 3.64 0.10
C ARG A 268 7.01 3.00 -0.40
N ASN A 269 5.87 3.34 0.20
CA ASN A 269 4.53 2.92 -0.19
C ASN A 269 3.71 4.08 -0.81
N ASP A 270 4.39 5.14 -1.27
CA ASP A 270 3.83 6.39 -1.81
C ASP A 270 2.85 7.15 -0.88
N GLN A 271 2.82 6.79 0.41
CA GLN A 271 2.04 7.45 1.47
C GLN A 271 2.79 8.68 2.02
N ILE A 272 3.03 9.66 1.15
CA ILE A 272 3.87 10.84 1.44
C ILE A 272 3.38 11.74 2.59
N TYR A 273 2.12 11.63 3.00
CA TYR A 273 1.51 12.42 4.07
C TYR A 273 1.39 11.62 5.37
N THR A 274 1.69 12.25 6.51
CA THR A 274 1.57 11.66 7.86
C THR A 274 1.22 12.74 8.86
N ARG A 275 0.27 12.51 9.79
CA ARG A 275 -0.03 13.47 10.87
C ARG A 275 1.00 13.40 11.99
N ALA A 276 1.17 14.51 12.70
CA ALA A 276 1.81 14.60 14.01
C ALA A 276 0.84 15.36 14.92
N GLY A 277 -0.24 14.69 15.33
CA GLY A 277 -1.40 15.33 15.95
C GLY A 277 -2.08 16.30 14.98
N THR A 278 -2.07 17.60 15.30
CA THR A 278 -2.65 18.66 14.45
C THR A 278 -1.78 19.06 13.26
N ILE A 279 -0.47 18.74 13.29
CA ILE A 279 0.49 19.10 12.25
C ILE A 279 0.47 18.05 11.14
N LEU A 280 0.61 18.47 9.88
CA LEU A 280 0.81 17.55 8.75
C LEU A 280 2.29 17.51 8.35
N VAL A 281 2.87 16.31 8.27
CA VAL A 281 4.17 16.06 7.65
C VAL A 281 3.94 15.65 6.20
N ALA A 282 4.68 16.24 5.27
CA ALA A 282 4.58 16.00 3.82
C ALA A 282 5.96 15.74 3.23
N VAL A 283 6.22 14.53 2.73
CA VAL A 283 7.51 14.16 2.11
C VAL A 283 7.43 14.39 0.61
N ASN A 284 8.37 15.12 0.01
CA ASN A 284 8.35 15.38 -1.44
C ASN A 284 8.51 14.04 -2.22
N PRO A 285 7.53 13.62 -3.05
CA PRO A 285 7.65 12.37 -3.81
C PRO A 285 8.78 12.38 -4.84
N PHE A 286 9.14 13.55 -5.41
CA PHE A 286 9.93 13.69 -6.65
C PHE A 286 9.32 12.93 -7.85
N GLN A 287 8.04 12.59 -7.80
CA GLN A 287 7.24 12.02 -8.89
C GLN A 287 5.78 12.43 -8.76
N SER A 288 5.03 12.40 -9.87
CA SER A 288 3.58 12.54 -9.85
C SER A 288 2.93 11.34 -9.15
N LEU A 289 1.89 11.58 -8.35
CA LEU A 289 1.12 10.55 -7.66
C LEU A 289 -0.37 10.83 -7.79
N ASP A 290 -1.18 9.78 -7.92
CA ASP A 290 -2.64 9.83 -8.08
C ASP A 290 -3.39 10.12 -6.76
N LEU A 291 -2.95 11.16 -6.04
CA LEU A 291 -3.48 11.62 -4.75
C LEU A 291 -4.34 12.89 -4.86
N TYR A 292 -4.22 13.60 -5.99
CA TYR A 292 -4.76 14.95 -6.19
C TYR A 292 -5.90 15.01 -7.19
N ASP A 293 -6.40 13.85 -7.62
CA ASP A 293 -7.46 13.75 -8.61
C ASP A 293 -8.81 14.29 -8.09
N ASP A 294 -9.68 14.66 -9.02
CA ASP A 294 -11.02 15.16 -8.78
C ASP A 294 -11.84 14.24 -7.85
N ALA A 295 -11.75 12.91 -8.00
CA ALA A 295 -12.51 11.98 -7.17
C ALA A 295 -11.96 11.89 -5.73
N THR A 296 -10.65 12.08 -5.51
CA THR A 296 -10.08 12.24 -4.17
C THR A 296 -10.40 13.60 -3.58
N GLN A 297 -10.32 14.70 -4.36
CA GLN A 297 -10.71 16.03 -3.89
C GLN A 297 -12.17 16.07 -3.39
N ARG A 298 -13.10 15.56 -4.21
CA ARG A 298 -14.53 15.42 -3.86
C ARG A 298 -14.76 14.53 -2.63
N ARG A 299 -13.90 13.53 -2.38
CA ARG A 299 -13.98 12.63 -1.21
C ARG A 299 -13.67 13.35 0.09
N TYR A 300 -12.66 14.22 0.11
CA TYR A 300 -12.39 15.09 1.27
C TYR A 300 -13.49 16.15 1.46
N ILE A 301 -13.98 16.78 0.38
CA ILE A 301 -15.09 17.75 0.45
C ILE A 301 -16.36 17.10 1.01
N HIS A 302 -16.68 15.88 0.59
CA HIS A 302 -17.83 15.13 1.13
C HIS A 302 -17.65 14.83 2.62
N ALA A 303 -16.50 14.24 3.01
CA ALA A 303 -16.21 13.91 4.41
C ALA A 303 -16.21 15.15 5.32
N GLY A 304 -15.73 16.29 4.84
CA GLY A 304 -15.78 17.57 5.55
C GLY A 304 -17.21 18.02 5.83
N ARG A 305 -18.07 18.00 4.80
CA ARG A 305 -19.50 18.34 4.89
C ARG A 305 -20.33 17.34 5.72
N THR A 306 -19.94 16.07 5.76
CA THR A 306 -20.66 15.01 6.49
C THR A 306 -20.08 14.71 7.88
N ARG A 307 -19.20 15.56 8.43
CA ARG A 307 -18.62 15.36 9.78
C ARG A 307 -19.72 15.21 10.85
N ARG A 308 -19.94 13.96 11.25
CA ARG A 308 -20.42 13.58 12.59
C ARG A 308 -19.21 12.98 13.31
N ASP A 309 -19.11 13.17 14.62
CA ASP A 309 -18.01 12.62 15.40
C ASP A 309 -17.97 11.08 15.32
N GLY A 310 -16.95 10.55 14.63
CA GLY A 310 -16.61 9.13 14.62
C GLY A 310 -16.57 8.44 13.26
N ASP A 311 -17.28 8.92 12.23
CA ASP A 311 -17.40 8.21 10.95
C ASP A 311 -16.32 8.60 9.92
N SER A 312 -15.64 7.59 9.38
CA SER A 312 -14.64 7.67 8.29
C SER A 312 -13.44 8.61 8.52
N VAL A 313 -12.46 8.15 9.31
CA VAL A 313 -11.12 8.76 9.33
C VAL A 313 -10.44 8.51 7.97
N LEU A 314 -10.48 9.51 7.08
CA LEU A 314 -9.68 9.51 5.86
C LEU A 314 -8.18 9.53 6.18
N ALA A 315 -7.40 9.05 5.20
CA ALA A 315 -5.94 9.13 5.21
C ALA A 315 -5.46 10.57 5.46
N PRO A 316 -4.27 10.77 6.05
CA PRO A 316 -3.66 12.08 6.18
C PRO A 316 -3.40 12.66 4.78
N HIS A 317 -3.79 13.92 4.55
CA HIS A 317 -3.66 14.57 3.25
C HIS A 317 -3.67 16.10 3.38
N VAL A 318 -3.06 16.82 2.44
CA VAL A 318 -3.08 18.30 2.41
C VAL A 318 -4.52 18.86 2.37
N PHE A 319 -5.41 18.19 1.62
CA PHE A 319 -6.83 18.54 1.57
C PHE A 319 -7.52 18.46 2.93
N GLN A 320 -7.09 17.58 3.85
CA GLN A 320 -7.66 17.49 5.20
C GLN A 320 -7.36 18.75 6.05
N VAL A 321 -6.21 19.40 5.81
CA VAL A 321 -5.82 20.64 6.51
C VAL A 321 -6.58 21.84 5.93
N ALA A 322 -6.63 21.95 4.59
CA ALA A 322 -7.40 23.00 3.92
C ALA A 322 -8.91 22.92 4.25
N ASP A 323 -9.47 21.71 4.25
CA ASP A 323 -10.85 21.43 4.66
C ASP A 323 -11.14 21.82 6.11
N ARG A 324 -10.20 21.52 7.02
CA ARG A 324 -10.31 21.87 8.43
C ARG A 324 -10.35 23.39 8.60
N ALA A 325 -9.37 24.10 8.05
CA ALA A 325 -9.32 25.57 8.13
C ALA A 325 -10.59 26.21 7.55
N TYR A 326 -11.10 25.74 6.41
CA TYR A 326 -12.34 26.25 5.82
C TYR A 326 -13.57 26.07 6.74
N HIS A 327 -13.79 24.88 7.30
CA HIS A 327 -14.94 24.64 8.18
C HIS A 327 -14.77 25.30 9.57
N GLU A 328 -13.56 25.40 10.11
CA GLU A 328 -13.29 26.11 11.37
C GLU A 328 -13.47 27.62 11.19
N MET A 329 -13.04 28.22 10.07
CA MET A 329 -13.34 29.62 9.73
C MET A 329 -14.84 29.91 9.74
N LEU A 330 -15.63 29.10 9.01
CA LEU A 330 -17.08 29.30 8.88
C LEU A 330 -17.84 29.12 10.21
N SER A 331 -17.39 28.19 11.06
CA SER A 331 -18.05 27.90 12.35
C SER A 331 -17.62 28.86 13.48
N THR A 332 -16.33 29.20 13.57
CA THR A 332 -15.80 30.10 14.61
C THR A 332 -15.95 31.58 14.29
N ARG A 333 -16.14 31.93 13.01
CA ARG A 333 -16.06 33.31 12.48
C ARG A 333 -14.70 33.99 12.71
N HIS A 334 -13.64 33.18 12.80
CA HIS A 334 -12.28 33.62 13.05
C HIS A 334 -11.36 33.34 11.85
N ASN A 335 -10.45 34.27 11.56
CA ASN A 335 -9.45 34.10 10.50
C ASN A 335 -8.52 32.92 10.81
N GLN A 336 -8.01 32.30 9.75
CA GLN A 336 -7.15 31.11 9.80
C GLN A 336 -5.84 31.38 9.02
N SER A 337 -4.74 30.73 9.39
CA SER A 337 -3.53 30.74 8.58
C SER A 337 -2.91 29.34 8.46
N ILE A 338 -2.60 28.91 7.23
CA ILE A 338 -1.91 27.66 6.94
C ILE A 338 -0.43 27.98 6.64
N LEU A 339 0.47 27.59 7.54
CA LEU A 339 1.91 27.76 7.40
C LEU A 339 2.53 26.54 6.73
N VAL A 340 2.99 26.70 5.49
CA VAL A 340 3.76 25.70 4.76
C VAL A 340 5.25 26.01 4.93
N SER A 341 6.00 25.07 5.52
CA SER A 341 7.40 25.28 5.93
C SER A 341 8.25 24.04 5.70
N GLY A 342 9.57 24.21 5.64
CA GLY A 342 10.53 23.16 5.25
C GLY A 342 11.63 23.73 4.36
N GLU A 343 12.66 22.94 4.04
CA GLU A 343 13.83 23.43 3.29
C GLU A 343 13.56 23.72 1.80
N SER A 344 14.55 24.23 1.07
CA SER A 344 14.42 24.44 -0.38
C SER A 344 14.42 23.11 -1.15
N GLY A 345 13.44 22.94 -2.03
CA GLY A 345 13.16 21.68 -2.72
C GLY A 345 12.26 20.69 -1.94
N ALA A 346 11.79 21.04 -0.75
CA ALA A 346 10.90 20.16 0.05
C ALA A 346 9.44 20.09 -0.43
N GLY A 347 9.04 20.80 -1.49
CA GLY A 347 7.68 20.75 -2.05
C GLY A 347 6.66 21.73 -1.45
N LYS A 348 7.12 22.78 -0.75
CA LYS A 348 6.24 23.81 -0.16
C LYS A 348 5.29 24.44 -1.18
N THR A 349 5.83 24.99 -2.28
CA THR A 349 5.05 25.73 -3.28
C THR A 349 3.98 24.87 -3.97
N GLU A 350 4.26 23.58 -4.22
CA GLU A 350 3.26 22.65 -4.73
C GLU A 350 2.19 22.32 -3.68
N THR A 351 2.58 22.19 -2.41
CA THR A 351 1.63 22.07 -1.29
C THR A 351 0.72 23.31 -1.19
N THR A 352 1.25 24.51 -1.41
CA THR A 352 0.50 25.77 -1.47
C THR A 352 -0.47 25.81 -2.66
N LYS A 353 -0.05 25.38 -3.86
CA LYS A 353 -0.94 25.23 -5.02
C LYS A 353 -2.10 24.29 -4.71
N LEU A 354 -1.83 23.12 -4.13
CA LEU A 354 -2.84 22.13 -3.74
C LEU A 354 -3.83 22.66 -2.67
N ILE A 355 -3.37 23.47 -1.72
CA ILE A 355 -4.25 24.16 -0.76
C ILE A 355 -5.19 25.13 -1.48
N MET A 356 -4.67 25.99 -2.37
CA MET A 356 -5.48 26.97 -3.09
C MET A 356 -6.52 26.30 -3.99
N THR A 357 -6.13 25.27 -4.73
CA THR A 357 -7.05 24.48 -5.57
C THR A 357 -8.15 23.80 -4.75
N TYR A 358 -7.85 23.32 -3.54
CA TYR A 358 -8.88 22.78 -2.64
C TYR A 358 -9.82 23.87 -2.12
N LEU A 359 -9.27 24.98 -1.62
CA LEU A 359 -10.03 26.07 -1.01
C LEU A 359 -10.96 26.78 -2.01
N ALA A 360 -10.59 26.85 -3.28
CA ALA A 360 -11.51 27.21 -4.35
C ALA A 360 -12.58 26.13 -4.57
N SER A 361 -12.21 24.87 -4.86
CA SER A 361 -13.19 23.81 -5.17
C SER A 361 -14.20 23.50 -4.05
N VAL A 362 -13.86 23.72 -2.77
CA VAL A 362 -14.78 23.49 -1.64
C VAL A 362 -15.82 24.60 -1.48
N SER A 363 -15.46 25.84 -1.89
CA SER A 363 -16.25 27.06 -1.71
C SER A 363 -17.04 27.48 -2.94
N SER A 364 -16.59 27.16 -4.16
CA SER A 364 -17.32 27.48 -5.39
C SER A 364 -18.66 26.74 -5.50
N SER A 365 -19.75 27.49 -5.69
CA SER A 365 -20.87 26.98 -6.47
C SER A 365 -20.43 26.78 -7.94
N ARG A 366 -21.18 25.95 -8.69
CA ARG A 366 -20.73 25.33 -9.97
C ARG A 366 -20.47 26.27 -11.16
N ALA A 367 -20.49 27.59 -10.98
CA ALA A 367 -20.63 28.56 -12.07
C ALA A 367 -19.46 29.53 -12.26
N ASP A 368 -18.70 29.91 -11.22
CA ASP A 368 -17.70 30.99 -11.32
C ASP A 368 -16.28 30.52 -10.97
N ASN A 369 -15.56 30.06 -11.98
CA ASN A 369 -14.13 29.72 -11.88
C ASN A 369 -13.22 30.96 -12.01
N ALA A 370 -13.71 32.15 -12.39
CA ALA A 370 -12.85 33.23 -12.86
C ALA A 370 -11.93 33.79 -11.76
N VAL A 371 -12.40 33.83 -10.51
CA VAL A 371 -11.57 34.23 -9.35
C VAL A 371 -10.52 33.18 -9.03
N ARG A 372 -10.89 31.88 -9.02
CA ARG A 372 -9.97 30.75 -8.84
C ARG A 372 -8.85 30.79 -9.86
N ASP A 373 -9.20 30.92 -11.13
CA ASP A 373 -8.26 30.78 -12.24
C ASP A 373 -7.23 31.92 -12.20
N ARG A 374 -7.64 33.17 -11.96
CA ARG A 374 -6.71 34.30 -11.74
C ARG A 374 -5.78 34.12 -10.53
N ILE A 375 -6.25 33.49 -9.45
CA ILE A 375 -5.42 33.19 -8.28
C ILE A 375 -4.33 32.16 -8.63
N LEU A 376 -4.68 31.11 -9.38
CA LEU A 376 -3.72 30.10 -9.82
C LEU A 376 -2.72 30.68 -10.85
N GLU A 377 -3.21 31.41 -11.85
CA GLU A 377 -2.42 32.12 -12.87
C GLU A 377 -1.51 33.23 -12.31
N SER A 378 -1.71 33.66 -11.05
CA SER A 378 -0.74 34.55 -10.40
C SER A 378 0.61 33.85 -10.14
N THR A 379 0.60 32.51 -10.10
CA THR A 379 1.76 31.73 -9.68
C THR A 379 2.87 31.71 -10.74
N PRO A 380 2.63 31.42 -12.04
CA PRO A 380 3.66 31.52 -13.07
C PRO A 380 4.40 32.87 -13.10
N ILE A 381 3.68 33.99 -12.98
CA ILE A 381 4.29 35.33 -12.93
C ILE A 381 5.21 35.46 -11.70
N LEU A 382 4.71 35.08 -10.52
CA LEU A 382 5.47 35.18 -9.28
C LEU A 382 6.67 34.20 -9.23
N GLU A 383 6.60 33.06 -9.91
CA GLU A 383 7.73 32.16 -10.07
C GLU A 383 8.76 32.70 -11.08
N ALA A 384 8.35 33.19 -12.25
CA ALA A 384 9.26 33.75 -13.25
C ALA A 384 10.06 34.95 -12.72
N PHE A 385 9.41 35.88 -12.03
CA PHE A 385 10.04 37.10 -11.49
C PHE A 385 10.61 36.95 -10.06
N GLY A 386 10.25 35.90 -9.32
CA GLY A 386 10.61 35.74 -7.90
C GLY A 386 11.38 34.46 -7.54
N ASN A 387 11.43 33.47 -8.43
CA ASN A 387 12.21 32.24 -8.21
C ASN A 387 13.50 32.24 -9.05
N ALA A 388 14.47 31.43 -8.62
CA ALA A 388 15.71 31.18 -9.34
C ALA A 388 16.22 29.75 -9.08
N MET A 389 17.09 29.23 -9.96
CA MET A 389 17.81 27.98 -9.69
C MET A 389 18.93 28.23 -8.67
N THR A 390 18.89 27.50 -7.56
CA THR A 390 19.98 27.43 -6.57
C THR A 390 20.81 26.16 -6.77
N THR A 391 21.84 25.95 -5.95
CA THR A 391 22.54 24.66 -5.89
C THR A 391 21.66 23.48 -5.45
N ARG A 392 20.58 23.72 -4.66
CA ARG A 392 19.73 22.67 -4.07
C ARG A 392 18.37 22.45 -4.74
N ASN A 393 17.91 23.39 -5.55
CA ASN A 393 16.56 23.38 -6.15
C ASN A 393 16.58 24.13 -7.49
N SER A 394 15.97 23.56 -8.52
CA SER A 394 15.90 24.16 -9.86
C SER A 394 14.93 25.35 -9.95
N ASN A 395 13.90 25.39 -9.08
CA ASN A 395 12.88 26.43 -9.03
C ASN A 395 12.69 26.86 -7.56
N SER A 396 13.55 27.75 -7.06
CA SER A 396 13.57 28.16 -5.66
C SER A 396 13.06 29.58 -5.48
N SER A 397 11.98 29.75 -4.73
CA SER A 397 11.51 31.07 -4.30
C SER A 397 12.59 31.82 -3.53
N ARG A 398 12.90 33.04 -3.98
CA ARG A 398 13.85 33.99 -3.35
C ARG A 398 13.12 35.20 -2.74
N PHE A 399 11.87 34.98 -2.34
CA PHE A 399 11.01 35.88 -1.58
C PHE A 399 10.04 35.01 -0.74
N GLY A 400 9.44 35.58 0.30
CA GLY A 400 8.32 34.96 1.02
C GLY A 400 6.99 35.49 0.49
N LYS A 401 5.98 34.63 0.36
CA LYS A 401 4.61 35.01 -0.03
C LYS A 401 3.59 34.61 1.03
N PHE A 402 2.66 35.51 1.29
CA PHE A 402 1.47 35.26 2.08
C PHE A 402 0.25 35.57 1.23
N ILE A 403 -0.53 34.53 0.93
CA ILE A 403 -1.70 34.58 0.07
C ILE A 403 -2.94 34.54 0.97
N ARG A 404 -3.67 35.65 1.08
CA ARG A 404 -4.95 35.73 1.78
C ARG A 404 -6.07 35.41 0.80
N LEU A 405 -6.81 34.35 1.06
CA LEU A 405 -8.05 34.01 0.36
C LEU A 405 -9.22 34.59 1.17
N GLY A 406 -10.07 35.40 0.53
CA GLY A 406 -11.18 36.11 1.16
C GLY A 406 -12.52 35.47 0.80
N PHE A 407 -13.22 34.98 1.84
CA PHE A 407 -14.49 34.29 1.71
C PHE A 407 -15.62 35.17 2.25
N ASP A 408 -16.74 35.23 1.54
CA ASP A 408 -17.89 36.00 1.97
C ASP A 408 -18.53 35.39 3.24
N ALA A 409 -18.87 36.24 4.22
CA ALA A 409 -19.37 35.78 5.51
C ALA A 409 -20.80 35.18 5.48
N ALA A 410 -21.61 35.44 4.46
CA ALA A 410 -22.96 34.89 4.36
C ALA A 410 -22.99 33.56 3.60
N SER A 411 -22.29 33.49 2.47
CA SER A 411 -22.31 32.33 1.56
C SER A 411 -21.17 31.32 1.80
N GLY A 412 -20.01 31.79 2.28
CA GLY A 412 -18.77 31.01 2.34
C GLY A 412 -18.03 30.90 1.00
N GLU A 413 -18.52 31.51 -0.08
CA GLU A 413 -17.87 31.46 -1.39
C GLU A 413 -16.57 32.30 -1.41
N LEU A 414 -15.57 31.85 -2.19
CA LEU A 414 -14.32 32.58 -2.41
C LEU A 414 -14.55 33.78 -3.35
N VAL A 415 -14.59 34.99 -2.80
CA VAL A 415 -14.92 36.21 -3.54
C VAL A 415 -13.71 37.07 -3.94
N GLY A 416 -12.51 36.72 -3.46
CA GLY A 416 -11.27 37.37 -3.89
C GLY A 416 -10.02 36.90 -3.13
N ALA A 417 -8.87 37.47 -3.47
CA ALA A 417 -7.60 37.21 -2.79
C ALA A 417 -6.66 38.43 -2.81
N SER A 418 -5.69 38.44 -1.89
CA SER A 418 -4.54 39.36 -1.93
C SER A 418 -3.25 38.64 -1.56
N ILE A 419 -2.15 39.03 -2.19
CA ILE A 419 -0.80 38.51 -1.97
C ILE A 419 0.04 39.62 -1.36
N ALA A 420 0.60 39.36 -0.18
CA ALA A 420 1.70 40.13 0.37
C ALA A 420 3.02 39.39 0.11
N THR A 421 3.95 40.06 -0.55
CA THR A 421 5.31 39.57 -0.78
C THR A 421 6.28 40.26 0.16
N TYR A 422 7.19 39.50 0.75
CA TYR A 422 8.18 39.98 1.69
C TYR A 422 9.57 39.49 1.27
N LEU A 423 10.62 40.22 1.62
CA LEU A 423 11.99 39.70 1.66
C LEU A 423 12.55 39.19 0.31
N LEU A 424 12.30 39.92 -0.79
CA LEU A 424 12.91 39.64 -2.10
C LEU A 424 14.44 39.76 -2.06
N GLU A 425 15.16 38.74 -2.53
CA GLU A 425 16.64 38.69 -2.57
C GLU A 425 17.20 39.60 -3.68
N ARG A 426 17.12 40.92 -3.49
CA ARG A 426 17.55 41.93 -4.48
C ARG A 426 19.03 41.75 -4.89
N VAL A 427 19.89 41.20 -4.04
CA VAL A 427 21.33 41.01 -4.34
C VAL A 427 21.57 39.95 -5.42
N ARG A 428 20.69 38.94 -5.57
CA ARG A 428 20.79 37.91 -6.63
C ARG A 428 20.90 38.50 -8.03
N LEU A 429 20.26 39.65 -8.24
CA LEU A 429 20.22 40.36 -9.50
C LEU A 429 21.62 40.72 -10.01
N ILE A 430 22.53 41.13 -9.12
CA ILE A 430 23.88 41.58 -9.47
C ILE A 430 24.94 40.49 -9.23
N SER A 431 24.72 39.59 -8.27
CA SER A 431 25.64 38.49 -7.95
C SER A 431 24.91 37.26 -7.40
N HIS A 432 25.26 36.08 -7.90
CA HIS A 432 24.68 34.79 -7.50
C HIS A 432 25.76 33.70 -7.36
N GLY A 433 25.42 32.59 -6.72
CA GLY A 433 26.39 31.52 -6.41
C GLY A 433 26.91 30.77 -7.65
N VAL A 434 28.08 30.14 -7.49
CA VAL A 434 28.63 29.23 -8.51
C VAL A 434 27.67 28.04 -8.71
N GLY A 435 27.28 27.78 -9.96
CA GLY A 435 26.28 26.75 -10.29
C GLY A 435 24.81 27.14 -10.04
N GLU A 436 24.53 28.42 -9.72
CA GLU A 436 23.18 28.99 -9.63
C GLU A 436 22.80 29.78 -10.90
N ARG A 437 21.55 30.26 -10.97
CA ARG A 437 21.07 31.25 -11.94
C ARG A 437 20.54 32.51 -11.22
N ASN A 438 20.38 33.57 -12.00
CA ASN A 438 19.55 34.73 -11.67
C ASN A 438 18.04 34.37 -11.76
N TYR A 439 17.14 35.33 -11.58
CA TYR A 439 15.68 35.11 -11.71
C TYR A 439 15.29 34.55 -13.08
N HIS A 440 14.30 33.64 -13.13
CA HIS A 440 13.98 32.88 -14.35
C HIS A 440 13.59 33.76 -15.54
N ILE A 441 12.82 34.84 -15.32
CA ILE A 441 12.36 35.77 -16.36
C ILE A 441 13.48 36.31 -17.26
N PHE A 442 14.69 36.51 -16.75
CA PHE A 442 15.81 36.98 -17.56
C PHE A 442 16.23 35.96 -18.64
N TYR A 443 16.12 34.66 -18.33
CA TYR A 443 16.45 33.58 -19.25
C TYR A 443 15.29 33.27 -20.19
N GLU A 444 14.05 33.27 -19.66
CA GLU A 444 12.81 33.17 -20.45
C GLU A 444 12.77 34.26 -21.54
N LEU A 445 13.04 35.51 -21.17
CA LEU A 445 13.06 36.64 -22.11
C LEU A 445 14.21 36.56 -23.13
N CYS A 446 15.40 36.08 -22.75
CA CYS A 446 16.51 35.87 -23.68
C CYS A 446 16.31 34.66 -24.61
N ALA A 447 15.43 33.72 -24.24
CA ALA A 447 15.07 32.55 -25.04
C ALA A 447 13.98 32.87 -26.09
N SER A 448 13.08 33.83 -25.81
CA SER A 448 12.02 34.26 -26.73
C SER A 448 12.56 34.94 -27.99
N PRO A 449 12.44 34.35 -29.20
CA PRO A 449 13.05 34.90 -30.42
C PRO A 449 12.50 36.28 -30.82
N ALA A 450 11.23 36.54 -30.53
CA ALA A 450 10.57 37.81 -30.85
C ALA A 450 11.05 38.96 -29.94
N SER A 451 11.23 38.68 -28.64
CA SER A 451 11.80 39.66 -27.70
C SER A 451 13.29 39.88 -27.90
N LYS A 452 14.03 38.83 -28.32
CA LYS A 452 15.49 38.86 -28.41
C LYS A 452 16.01 39.93 -29.36
N SER A 453 15.46 40.00 -30.58
CA SER A 453 15.82 41.01 -31.57
C SER A 453 15.27 42.41 -31.24
N LEU A 454 14.04 42.48 -30.71
CA LEU A 454 13.39 43.75 -30.35
C LEU A 454 14.07 44.49 -29.18
N LEU A 455 14.63 43.75 -28.22
CA LEU A 455 15.22 44.29 -26.99
C LEU A 455 16.76 44.17 -26.94
N GLY A 456 17.40 43.79 -28.06
CA GLY A 456 18.87 43.74 -28.19
C GLY A 456 19.54 42.65 -27.36
N LEU A 457 18.89 41.50 -27.15
CA LEU A 457 19.33 40.42 -26.24
C LEU A 457 20.21 39.35 -26.93
N ASP A 458 20.82 39.70 -28.07
CA ASP A 458 21.75 38.83 -28.83
C ASP A 458 23.20 38.87 -28.31
N ARG A 459 23.45 39.46 -27.13
CA ARG A 459 24.78 39.62 -26.51
C ARG A 459 24.87 38.99 -25.11
N SER A 460 26.09 38.87 -24.58
CA SER A 460 26.36 38.47 -23.20
C SER A 460 25.89 39.52 -22.20
N PHE A 461 25.56 39.11 -20.97
CA PHE A 461 25.10 40.00 -19.90
C PHE A 461 25.80 39.71 -18.58
N ALA A 462 26.47 40.71 -18.00
CA ALA A 462 27.26 40.58 -16.78
C ALA A 462 26.45 40.05 -15.58
N TYR A 463 25.18 40.45 -15.44
CA TYR A 463 24.27 39.96 -14.41
C TYR A 463 23.81 38.50 -14.61
N LEU A 464 24.07 37.89 -15.76
CA LEU A 464 23.83 36.46 -16.05
C LEU A 464 25.12 35.63 -16.12
N GLU A 465 26.26 36.27 -16.39
CA GLU A 465 27.58 35.64 -16.58
C GLU A 465 28.55 35.89 -15.41
N SER A 466 28.11 36.58 -14.35
CA SER A 466 28.90 36.82 -13.11
C SER A 466 29.30 35.53 -12.36
N SER A 467 28.73 34.39 -12.73
CA SER A 467 29.13 33.05 -12.30
C SER A 467 30.01 32.39 -13.38
N ILE A 468 31.28 32.14 -13.05
CA ILE A 468 32.29 31.50 -13.94
C ILE A 468 31.86 30.09 -14.42
N MET A 469 30.84 29.49 -13.80
CA MET A 469 30.18 28.26 -14.25
C MET A 469 28.65 28.41 -14.30
N GLY A 470 28.16 29.53 -14.85
CA GLY A 470 26.72 29.78 -15.03
C GLY A 470 26.07 28.76 -15.97
N HIS A 471 25.22 27.88 -15.42
CA HIS A 471 24.39 26.98 -16.21
C HIS A 471 23.35 27.80 -16.99
N ARG A 472 23.48 27.86 -18.33
CA ARG A 472 22.48 28.52 -19.19
C ARG A 472 21.12 27.79 -19.12
N SER A 473 21.12 26.47 -19.33
CA SER A 473 19.91 25.61 -19.24
C SER A 473 19.56 25.23 -17.80
N ARG A 474 18.27 25.01 -17.53
CA ARG A 474 17.77 24.52 -16.22
C ARG A 474 18.09 23.04 -16.00
N ARG A 475 18.38 22.65 -14.75
CA ARG A 475 18.67 21.23 -14.39
C ARG A 475 17.42 20.34 -14.26
N ASP A 476 16.23 20.91 -14.28
CA ASP A 476 14.95 20.18 -14.28
C ASP A 476 14.44 19.83 -15.68
N GLY A 477 15.14 20.25 -16.74
CA GLY A 477 14.76 19.98 -18.13
C GLY A 477 13.61 20.84 -18.66
N VAL A 478 13.14 21.83 -17.89
CA VAL A 478 12.18 22.83 -18.36
C VAL A 478 12.88 23.73 -19.39
N ASP A 479 12.25 23.89 -20.55
CA ASP A 479 12.68 24.83 -21.58
C ASP A 479 12.26 26.26 -21.22
N ASP A 480 13.23 27.19 -21.23
CA ASP A 480 12.99 28.59 -20.90
C ASP A 480 12.14 29.32 -21.98
N ALA A 481 12.14 28.87 -23.24
CA ALA A 481 11.29 29.46 -24.29
C ALA A 481 9.82 29.04 -24.13
N ALA A 482 9.54 27.75 -23.94
CA ALA A 482 8.20 27.27 -23.62
C ALA A 482 7.65 27.86 -22.30
N GLN A 483 8.52 28.05 -21.29
CA GLN A 483 8.14 28.68 -20.03
C GLN A 483 7.80 30.17 -20.21
N PHE A 484 8.50 30.91 -21.08
CA PHE A 484 8.17 32.30 -21.41
C PHE A 484 6.74 32.46 -21.92
N GLU A 485 6.28 31.57 -22.80
CA GLU A 485 4.90 31.62 -23.32
C GLU A 485 3.85 31.37 -22.24
N VAL A 486 4.13 30.48 -21.27
CA VAL A 486 3.28 30.29 -20.08
C VAL A 486 3.24 31.55 -19.22
N THR A 487 4.40 32.16 -18.95
CA THR A 487 4.51 33.41 -18.19
C THR A 487 3.78 34.58 -18.90
N HIS A 488 3.86 34.64 -20.23
CA HIS A 488 3.16 35.64 -21.06
C HIS A 488 1.65 35.42 -21.08
N HIS A 489 1.19 34.17 -21.19
CA HIS A 489 -0.22 33.82 -21.08
C HIS A 489 -0.80 34.21 -19.72
N ALA A 490 -0.13 33.86 -18.62
CA ALA A 490 -0.54 34.20 -17.26
C ALA A 490 -0.69 35.72 -17.06
N MET A 491 0.27 36.53 -17.55
CA MET A 491 0.15 38.00 -17.54
C MET A 491 -1.09 38.50 -18.29
N THR A 492 -1.40 37.88 -19.44
CA THR A 492 -2.58 38.21 -20.26
C THR A 492 -3.87 37.85 -19.53
N THR A 493 -3.96 36.67 -18.92
CA THR A 493 -5.15 36.16 -18.20
C THR A 493 -5.45 36.95 -16.91
N ILE A 494 -4.43 37.53 -16.28
CA ILE A 494 -4.58 38.49 -15.16
C ILE A 494 -4.99 39.90 -15.64
N GLY A 495 -5.02 40.16 -16.95
CA GLY A 495 -5.53 41.38 -17.53
C GLY A 495 -4.48 42.48 -17.72
N LEU A 496 -3.19 42.14 -17.78
CA LEU A 496 -2.18 43.09 -18.27
C LEU A 496 -2.36 43.25 -19.78
N SER A 497 -2.58 44.47 -20.26
CA SER A 497 -2.63 44.74 -21.70
C SER A 497 -1.25 44.58 -22.35
N ASN A 498 -1.21 44.29 -23.65
CA ASN A 498 0.04 44.07 -24.40
C ASN A 498 1.06 45.22 -24.21
N HIS A 499 0.62 46.47 -24.04
CA HIS A 499 1.48 47.61 -23.72
C HIS A 499 2.08 47.55 -22.30
N ASN A 500 1.32 47.10 -21.30
CA ASN A 500 1.84 46.84 -19.96
C ASN A 500 2.87 45.70 -20.00
N ILE A 501 2.57 44.61 -20.71
CA ILE A 501 3.49 43.46 -20.86
C ILE A 501 4.77 43.90 -21.56
N ALA A 502 4.68 44.60 -22.69
CA ALA A 502 5.85 45.14 -23.40
C ALA A 502 6.70 46.04 -22.49
N SER A 503 6.08 46.93 -21.71
CA SER A 503 6.78 47.79 -20.75
C SER A 503 7.46 47.00 -19.62
N VAL A 504 6.83 45.92 -19.12
CA VAL A 504 7.43 45.01 -18.13
C VAL A 504 8.68 44.34 -18.69
N LEU A 505 8.60 43.76 -19.89
CA LEU A 505 9.73 43.09 -20.54
C LEU A 505 10.84 44.08 -20.93
N GLN A 506 10.48 45.31 -21.31
CA GLN A 506 11.42 46.39 -21.58
C GLN A 506 12.21 46.79 -20.32
N VAL A 507 11.58 46.85 -19.14
CA VAL A 507 12.30 47.08 -17.87
C VAL A 507 13.21 45.91 -17.51
N VAL A 508 12.80 44.65 -17.75
CA VAL A 508 13.66 43.46 -17.56
C VAL A 508 14.90 43.53 -18.47
N ALA A 509 14.73 43.86 -19.75
CA ALA A 509 15.84 44.06 -20.68
C ALA A 509 16.73 45.26 -20.29
N ALA A 510 16.14 46.38 -19.87
CA ALA A 510 16.88 47.55 -19.41
C ALA A 510 17.79 47.22 -18.22
N VAL A 511 17.33 46.37 -17.28
CA VAL A 511 18.15 45.88 -16.16
C VAL A 511 19.35 45.05 -16.64
N LEU A 512 19.19 44.22 -17.67
CA LEU A 512 20.29 43.43 -18.24
C LEU A 512 21.34 44.32 -18.93
N HIS A 513 20.91 45.23 -19.80
CA HIS A 513 21.81 46.19 -20.46
C HIS A 513 22.48 47.15 -19.45
N LEU A 514 21.77 47.56 -18.40
CA LEU A 514 22.33 48.39 -17.32
C LEU A 514 23.54 47.72 -16.67
N GLY A 515 23.52 46.41 -16.44
CA GLY A 515 24.64 45.66 -15.86
C GLY A 515 25.91 45.58 -16.72
N ASN A 516 25.77 45.81 -18.03
CA ASN A 516 26.88 45.85 -18.98
C ASN A 516 27.51 47.26 -19.12
N LEU A 517 26.96 48.31 -18.49
CA LEU A 517 27.54 49.66 -18.58
C LEU A 517 28.92 49.73 -17.91
N GLU A 518 29.92 50.16 -18.67
CA GLU A 518 31.31 50.36 -18.24
C GLU A 518 31.62 51.83 -17.91
N PHE A 519 32.42 52.04 -16.86
CA PHE A 519 32.87 53.35 -16.41
C PHE A 519 34.37 53.55 -16.62
N VAL A 520 34.73 54.54 -17.43
CA VAL A 520 36.12 54.83 -17.80
C VAL A 520 36.65 56.00 -16.95
N PRO A 521 37.83 55.90 -16.31
CA PRO A 521 38.40 57.00 -15.55
C PRO A 521 38.71 58.22 -16.43
N VAL A 522 38.48 59.42 -15.91
CA VAL A 522 38.84 60.68 -16.57
C VAL A 522 40.33 60.96 -16.36
N GLN A 523 41.06 61.28 -17.44
CA GLN A 523 42.50 61.53 -17.37
C GLN A 523 42.82 62.67 -16.39
N GLY A 524 43.72 62.42 -15.44
CA GLY A 524 44.17 63.40 -14.44
C GLY A 524 43.23 63.59 -13.24
N GLY A 525 42.14 62.84 -13.12
CA GLY A 525 41.18 62.94 -12.01
C GLY A 525 40.87 61.61 -11.31
N THR A 526 40.11 61.71 -10.21
CA THR A 526 39.54 60.54 -9.50
C THR A 526 38.12 60.19 -9.96
N SER A 527 37.56 60.96 -10.90
CA SER A 527 36.23 60.78 -11.46
C SER A 527 36.22 59.85 -12.68
N CYS A 528 35.05 59.33 -13.02
CA CYS A 528 34.80 58.54 -14.22
C CYS A 528 33.75 59.19 -15.15
N ARG A 529 33.69 58.68 -16.37
CA ARG A 529 32.63 58.93 -17.36
C ARG A 529 32.09 57.59 -17.85
N LEU A 530 30.90 57.62 -18.44
CA LEU A 530 30.32 56.45 -19.11
C LEU A 530 31.09 56.16 -20.42
N SER A 531 31.07 54.90 -20.87
CA SER A 531 31.58 54.56 -22.21
C SER A 531 30.64 55.06 -23.31
N TYR A 532 31.18 55.78 -24.28
CA TYR A 532 30.44 56.61 -25.23
C TYR A 532 30.03 55.86 -26.52
N ASP A 533 30.62 54.69 -26.78
CA ASP A 533 30.55 54.02 -28.10
C ASP A 533 30.26 52.52 -28.02
N ASP A 534 29.62 52.04 -26.94
CA ASP A 534 28.99 50.71 -26.93
C ASP A 534 27.49 50.83 -27.26
N ASP A 535 27.01 49.95 -28.14
CA ASP A 535 25.58 49.75 -28.38
C ASP A 535 24.82 49.45 -27.10
N THR A 536 25.43 48.80 -26.09
CA THR A 536 24.81 48.60 -24.78
C THR A 536 24.34 49.92 -24.19
N THR A 537 25.13 50.99 -24.29
CA THR A 537 24.75 52.32 -23.80
C THR A 537 23.58 52.89 -24.61
N ARG A 538 23.54 52.64 -25.93
CA ARG A 538 22.44 53.04 -26.83
C ARG A 538 21.15 52.28 -26.48
N PHE A 539 21.22 50.96 -26.31
CA PHE A 539 20.11 50.12 -25.88
C PHE A 539 19.62 50.50 -24.48
N CYS A 540 20.50 50.66 -23.49
CA CYS A 540 20.12 51.07 -22.14
C CYS A 540 19.42 52.44 -22.14
N SER A 541 19.96 53.43 -22.86
CA SER A 541 19.34 54.75 -23.05
C SER A 541 17.94 54.65 -23.69
N SER A 542 17.81 53.89 -24.78
CA SER A 542 16.55 53.70 -25.51
C SER A 542 15.51 52.87 -24.74
N LEU A 543 15.93 51.88 -23.96
CA LEU A 543 15.04 51.01 -23.18
C LEU A 543 14.55 51.70 -21.90
N LEU A 544 15.33 52.64 -21.34
CA LEU A 544 14.92 53.47 -20.20
C LEU A 544 14.18 54.75 -20.60
N GLY A 545 14.31 55.20 -21.85
CA GLY A 545 13.83 56.51 -22.30
C GLY A 545 14.64 57.68 -21.73
N ILE A 546 15.89 57.46 -21.32
CA ILE A 546 16.76 58.46 -20.66
C ILE A 546 17.89 58.84 -21.62
N ALA A 547 18.06 60.14 -21.90
CA ALA A 547 19.14 60.64 -22.74
C ALA A 547 20.54 60.35 -22.15
N TYR A 548 21.53 60.12 -23.01
CA TYR A 548 22.91 59.76 -22.63
C TYR A 548 23.48 60.70 -21.55
N ASP A 549 23.36 62.01 -21.71
CA ASP A 549 23.99 62.98 -20.81
C ASP A 549 23.42 62.91 -19.39
N HIS A 550 22.11 62.72 -19.25
CA HIS A 550 21.46 62.52 -17.94
C HIS A 550 21.84 61.18 -17.31
N MET A 551 22.00 60.12 -18.12
CA MET A 551 22.47 58.83 -17.62
C MET A 551 23.94 58.86 -17.19
N GLN A 552 24.78 59.61 -17.91
CA GLN A 552 26.16 59.86 -17.51
C GLN A 552 26.22 60.67 -16.20
N GLU A 553 25.52 61.81 -16.12
CA GLU A 553 25.51 62.67 -14.92
C GLU A 553 25.02 61.91 -13.67
N ALA A 554 23.89 61.20 -13.78
CA ALA A 554 23.29 60.53 -12.63
C ALA A 554 24.04 59.27 -12.16
N LEU A 555 24.75 58.57 -13.05
CA LEU A 555 25.53 57.38 -12.69
C LEU A 555 26.97 57.70 -12.26
N THR A 556 27.59 58.80 -12.75
CA THR A 556 28.98 59.14 -12.43
C THR A 556 29.17 60.34 -11.49
N THR A 557 28.10 60.94 -10.97
CA THR A 557 28.19 62.03 -9.97
C THR A 557 27.34 61.79 -8.73
N ARG A 558 27.61 62.56 -7.67
CA ARG A 558 26.86 62.55 -6.40
C ARG A 558 26.88 63.93 -5.74
N ARG A 559 25.75 64.35 -5.17
CA ARG A 559 25.49 65.67 -4.60
C ARG A 559 25.63 65.60 -3.07
N ILE A 560 26.76 66.04 -2.56
CA ILE A 560 27.07 66.01 -1.13
C ILE A 560 26.65 67.33 -0.49
N LYS A 561 25.76 67.28 0.51
CA LYS A 561 25.38 68.46 1.29
C LYS A 561 26.45 68.81 2.33
N ALA A 562 27.24 69.85 2.04
CA ALA A 562 28.30 70.36 2.90
C ALA A 562 27.78 71.55 3.72
N GLY A 563 27.12 71.27 4.85
CA GLY A 563 26.52 72.31 5.69
C GLY A 563 25.25 72.89 5.07
N GLY A 564 25.32 74.14 4.59
CA GLY A 564 24.21 74.79 3.87
C GLY A 564 24.11 74.30 2.43
N ASP A 565 25.25 74.20 1.75
CA ASP A 565 25.38 74.10 0.30
C ASP A 565 25.37 72.66 -0.22
N ILE A 566 25.12 72.51 -1.52
CA ILE A 566 25.07 71.22 -2.22
C ILE A 566 26.20 71.20 -3.25
N VAL A 567 27.18 70.31 -3.06
CA VAL A 567 28.36 70.19 -3.93
C VAL A 567 28.25 68.91 -4.73
N THR A 568 28.21 69.00 -6.06
CA THR A 568 28.29 67.83 -6.95
C THR A 568 29.74 67.37 -7.06
N VAL A 569 29.98 66.08 -6.83
CA VAL A 569 31.31 65.43 -6.84
C VAL A 569 31.28 64.24 -7.80
N GLY A 570 32.31 64.09 -8.62
CA GLY A 570 32.46 62.94 -9.52
C GLY A 570 32.85 61.66 -8.77
N LEU A 571 32.24 60.55 -9.15
CA LEU A 571 32.49 59.21 -8.60
C LEU A 571 33.66 58.51 -9.31
N SER A 572 34.41 57.67 -8.59
CA SER A 572 35.36 56.74 -9.20
C SER A 572 34.65 55.66 -10.01
N PRO A 573 35.34 54.95 -10.94
CA PRO A 573 34.74 53.85 -11.70
C PRO A 573 34.02 52.81 -10.81
N ASP A 574 34.67 52.41 -9.71
CA ASP A 574 34.08 51.46 -8.75
C ASP A 574 32.81 52.03 -8.10
N ALA A 575 32.83 53.29 -7.68
CA ALA A 575 31.69 53.93 -7.02
C ALA A 575 30.50 54.14 -7.99
N ALA A 576 30.77 54.40 -9.27
CA ALA A 576 29.76 54.46 -10.31
C ALA A 576 29.18 53.06 -10.62
N ALA A 577 30.00 52.01 -10.65
CA ALA A 577 29.54 50.63 -10.76
C ALA A 577 28.62 50.21 -9.60
N HIS A 578 28.97 50.59 -8.37
CA HIS A 578 28.08 50.39 -7.20
C HIS A 578 26.77 51.21 -7.32
N SER A 579 26.83 52.43 -7.89
CA SER A 579 25.63 53.27 -8.13
C SER A 579 24.68 52.60 -9.15
N ARG A 580 25.21 52.17 -10.29
CA ARG A 580 24.55 51.38 -11.34
C ARG A 580 23.86 50.13 -10.78
N ASP A 581 24.57 49.37 -9.95
CA ASP A 581 24.05 48.14 -9.33
C ASP A 581 22.93 48.43 -8.30
N VAL A 582 23.01 49.57 -7.60
CA VAL A 582 21.93 50.06 -6.71
C VAL A 582 20.70 50.53 -7.50
N VAL A 583 20.88 51.16 -8.66
CA VAL A 583 19.79 51.49 -9.60
C VAL A 583 19.13 50.21 -10.11
N ALA A 584 19.91 49.22 -10.58
CA ALA A 584 19.39 47.96 -11.12
C ALA A 584 18.52 47.19 -10.10
N LYS A 585 19.01 47.04 -8.87
CA LYS A 585 18.23 46.49 -7.74
C LYS A 585 16.93 47.26 -7.48
N SER A 586 16.96 48.58 -7.60
CA SER A 586 15.82 49.46 -7.34
C SER A 586 14.75 49.37 -8.43
N MET A 587 15.15 49.30 -9.71
CA MET A 587 14.23 49.07 -10.84
C MET A 587 13.47 47.77 -10.69
N TYR A 588 14.19 46.66 -10.47
CA TYR A 588 13.58 45.33 -10.38
C TYR A 588 12.68 45.19 -9.16
N ALA A 589 13.04 45.82 -8.03
CA ALA A 589 12.18 45.90 -6.86
C ALA A 589 10.86 46.64 -7.16
N ARG A 590 10.91 47.82 -7.79
CA ARG A 590 9.68 48.55 -8.22
C ARG A 590 8.84 47.73 -9.19
N LEU A 591 9.48 47.05 -10.15
CA LEU A 591 8.79 46.18 -11.12
C LEU A 591 8.05 45.02 -10.43
N PHE A 592 8.71 44.33 -9.51
CA PHE A 592 8.12 43.23 -8.74
C PHE A 592 6.99 43.71 -7.83
N GLU A 593 7.20 44.81 -7.10
CA GLU A 593 6.19 45.44 -6.23
C GLU A 593 4.97 45.93 -7.05
N TRP A 594 5.18 46.43 -8.27
CA TRP A 594 4.11 46.79 -9.21
C TRP A 594 3.36 45.57 -9.74
N LEU A 595 4.05 44.49 -10.16
CA LEU A 595 3.42 43.25 -10.63
C LEU A 595 2.52 42.64 -9.56
N VAL A 596 2.99 42.56 -8.30
CA VAL A 596 2.18 42.14 -7.14
C VAL A 596 0.97 43.05 -6.95
N GLY A 597 1.12 44.37 -7.12
CA GLY A 597 0.02 45.33 -7.12
C GLY A 597 -1.03 45.10 -8.21
N ARG A 598 -0.62 44.70 -9.42
CA ARG A 598 -1.52 44.38 -10.55
C ARG A 598 -2.25 43.06 -10.34
N ILE A 599 -1.55 42.02 -9.85
CA ILE A 599 -2.16 40.75 -9.44
C ILE A 599 -3.25 41.01 -8.39
N ASN A 600 -2.93 41.76 -7.34
CA ASN A 600 -3.87 42.10 -6.27
C ASN A 600 -5.10 42.87 -6.77
N ALA A 601 -4.96 43.74 -7.77
CA ALA A 601 -6.09 44.45 -8.40
C ALA A 601 -6.94 43.56 -9.32
N ALA A 602 -6.41 42.43 -9.81
CA ALA A 602 -7.14 41.46 -10.63
C ALA A 602 -7.85 40.37 -9.81
N THR A 603 -7.33 40.08 -8.60
CA THR A 603 -7.89 39.11 -7.64
C THR A 603 -8.72 39.74 -6.52
N SER A 604 -8.70 41.06 -6.33
CA SER A 604 -9.47 41.75 -5.29
C SER A 604 -10.97 41.56 -5.48
N SER A 605 -11.70 41.31 -4.38
CA SER A 605 -13.15 41.22 -4.42
C SER A 605 -13.81 42.57 -4.74
N PRO A 606 -14.86 42.61 -5.57
CA PRO A 606 -15.71 43.80 -5.75
C PRO A 606 -16.75 43.97 -4.63
N THR A 607 -16.87 43.04 -3.67
CA THR A 607 -17.93 43.07 -2.65
C THR A 607 -17.59 43.96 -1.46
N THR A 608 -18.57 44.74 -1.00
CA THR A 608 -18.50 45.51 0.27
C THR A 608 -18.83 44.66 1.52
N SER A 609 -18.95 43.34 1.39
CA SER A 609 -19.28 42.45 2.52
C SER A 609 -18.07 42.21 3.43
N THR A 610 -18.34 41.83 4.68
CA THR A 610 -17.29 41.41 5.62
C THR A 610 -16.74 40.06 5.19
N LEU A 611 -15.44 40.00 4.93
CA LEU A 611 -14.75 38.78 4.52
C LEU A 611 -14.13 38.07 5.73
N HIS A 612 -14.19 36.74 5.74
CA HIS A 612 -13.31 35.91 6.57
C HIS A 612 -12.08 35.51 5.73
N LEU A 613 -10.92 35.43 6.37
CA LEU A 613 -9.65 35.20 5.66
C LEU A 613 -9.05 33.83 6.02
N ILE A 614 -8.61 33.11 4.99
CA ILE A 614 -7.63 32.03 5.13
C ILE A 614 -6.32 32.49 4.50
N GLY A 615 -5.33 32.75 5.33
CA GLY A 615 -3.96 32.98 4.92
C GLY A 615 -3.25 31.68 4.55
N VAL A 616 -2.39 31.71 3.54
CA VAL A 616 -1.47 30.62 3.21
C VAL A 616 -0.06 31.18 3.08
N VAL A 617 0.85 30.76 3.97
CA VAL A 617 2.25 31.18 3.98
C VAL A 617 3.10 30.17 3.23
N ASP A 618 3.85 30.62 2.23
CA ASP A 618 4.98 29.90 1.63
C ASP A 618 6.20 30.82 1.75
N ILE A 619 7.03 30.55 2.76
CA ILE A 619 8.25 31.29 3.05
C ILE A 619 9.46 30.40 2.77
N PHE A 620 10.58 30.99 2.35
CA PHE A 620 11.85 30.31 2.21
C PHE A 620 12.19 29.44 3.44
N GLY A 621 12.83 28.30 3.21
CA GLY A 621 13.27 27.43 4.31
C GLY A 621 14.53 27.94 4.98
N PHE A 622 14.95 27.27 6.03
CA PHE A 622 16.28 27.42 6.61
C PHE A 622 17.36 27.11 5.56
N GLU A 623 18.39 27.95 5.45
CA GLU A 623 19.48 27.84 4.46
C GLU A 623 20.85 27.75 5.15
N SER A 624 21.59 26.68 4.87
CA SER A 624 22.99 26.54 5.29
C SER A 624 23.84 25.98 4.13
N PHE A 625 24.72 26.81 3.60
CA PHE A 625 25.61 26.54 2.46
C PHE A 625 27.09 26.57 2.89
N ALA A 626 28.00 26.29 1.95
CA ALA A 626 29.45 26.35 2.18
C ALA A 626 29.95 27.77 2.53
N THR A 627 29.26 28.80 2.04
CA THR A 627 29.47 30.21 2.39
C THR A 627 28.10 30.85 2.62
N ASN A 628 27.84 31.35 3.82
CA ASN A 628 26.58 32.02 4.15
C ASN A 628 26.86 33.52 4.36
N SER A 629 26.05 34.38 3.75
CA SER A 629 26.18 35.84 3.86
C SER A 629 24.96 36.44 4.59
N LEU A 630 24.78 37.76 4.50
CA LEU A 630 23.76 38.49 5.25
C LEU A 630 22.33 38.03 4.90
N GLU A 631 22.12 37.63 3.65
CA GLU A 631 20.86 37.11 3.13
C GLU A 631 20.47 35.81 3.85
N GLN A 632 21.38 34.85 3.97
CA GLN A 632 21.16 33.61 4.74
C GLN A 632 20.95 33.91 6.24
N LEU A 633 21.69 34.87 6.80
CA LEU A 633 21.55 35.25 8.21
C LEU A 633 20.13 35.78 8.51
N CYS A 634 19.62 36.65 7.63
CA CYS A 634 18.26 37.17 7.71
C CYS A 634 17.20 36.07 7.46
N ILE A 635 17.41 35.20 6.46
CA ILE A 635 16.57 34.02 6.18
C ILE A 635 16.45 33.09 7.40
N ASN A 636 17.58 32.77 8.04
CA ASN A 636 17.61 31.87 9.19
C ASN A 636 17.03 32.54 10.44
N TYR A 637 17.25 33.84 10.63
CA TYR A 637 16.56 34.63 11.66
C TYR A 637 15.03 34.63 11.49
N ALA A 638 14.51 34.73 10.27
CA ALA A 638 13.07 34.61 10.04
C ALA A 638 12.52 33.21 10.33
N ASN A 639 13.29 32.16 10.01
CA ASN A 639 12.95 30.78 10.42
C ASN A 639 13.01 30.62 11.95
N GLU A 640 13.96 31.25 12.65
CA GLU A 640 14.04 31.30 14.11
C GLU A 640 12.77 31.90 14.75
N LYS A 641 12.30 33.05 14.24
CA LYS A 641 11.06 33.71 14.71
C LYS A 641 9.80 32.90 14.41
N LEU A 642 9.74 32.22 13.26
CA LEU A 642 8.61 31.33 12.94
C LEU A 642 8.62 30.05 13.77
N GLN A 643 9.80 29.54 14.13
CA GLN A 643 9.93 28.43 15.07
C GLN A 643 9.51 28.84 16.49
N GLN A 644 9.87 30.05 16.95
CA GLN A 644 9.42 30.62 18.22
C GLN A 644 7.88 30.65 18.30
N LEU A 645 7.22 31.16 17.23
CA LEU A 645 5.76 31.17 17.10
C LEU A 645 5.16 29.75 17.11
N PHE A 646 5.75 28.82 16.37
CA PHE A 646 5.31 27.42 16.31
C PHE A 646 5.39 26.71 17.67
N THR A 647 6.53 26.80 18.37
CA THR A 647 6.73 26.16 19.67
C THR A 647 5.72 26.70 20.70
N LYS A 648 5.56 28.02 20.79
CA LYS A 648 4.57 28.69 21.64
C LYS A 648 3.14 28.19 21.32
N TYR A 649 2.75 28.20 20.05
CA TYR A 649 1.38 27.82 19.66
C TYR A 649 1.09 26.32 19.87
N VAL A 650 2.06 25.42 19.66
CA VAL A 650 1.87 24.00 19.96
C VAL A 650 1.77 23.74 21.47
N PHE A 651 2.50 24.50 22.30
CA PHE A 651 2.32 24.47 23.76
C PHE A 651 0.92 24.96 24.17
N GLU A 652 0.39 26.00 23.53
CA GLU A 652 -1.00 26.45 23.74
C GLU A 652 -2.02 25.38 23.30
N LEU A 653 -1.85 24.73 22.14
CA LEU A 653 -2.73 23.65 21.68
C LEU A 653 -2.74 22.45 22.65
N GLU A 654 -1.58 22.06 23.16
CA GLU A 654 -1.42 21.01 24.18
C GLU A 654 -2.20 21.37 25.47
N GLN A 655 -2.08 22.62 25.92
CA GLN A 655 -2.85 23.13 27.07
C GLN A 655 -4.36 23.11 26.79
N ARG A 656 -4.80 23.51 25.59
CA ARG A 656 -6.21 23.46 25.16
C ARG A 656 -6.74 22.01 25.16
N GLU A 657 -5.97 21.03 24.69
CA GLU A 657 -6.37 19.60 24.73
C GLU A 657 -6.53 19.08 26.17
N TYR A 658 -5.59 19.38 27.09
CA TYR A 658 -5.69 18.89 28.47
C TYR A 658 -6.91 19.48 29.19
N VAL A 659 -7.21 20.76 28.97
CA VAL A 659 -8.42 21.39 29.51
C VAL A 659 -9.69 20.75 28.94
N ALA A 660 -9.74 20.49 27.62
CA ALA A 660 -10.89 19.86 26.97
C ALA A 660 -11.13 18.41 27.43
N GLU A 661 -10.07 17.63 27.68
CA GLU A 661 -10.15 16.27 28.20
C GLU A 661 -10.33 16.19 29.73
N GLY A 662 -10.34 17.33 30.44
CA GLY A 662 -10.53 17.40 31.89
C GLY A 662 -9.30 16.97 32.71
N ILE A 663 -8.11 17.15 32.16
CA ILE A 663 -6.82 16.77 32.74
C ILE A 663 -6.20 17.98 33.48
N PRO A 664 -5.70 17.83 34.72
CA PRO A 664 -5.05 18.92 35.43
C PRO A 664 -3.81 19.44 34.69
N TRP A 665 -3.89 20.66 34.16
CA TRP A 665 -2.73 21.33 33.58
C TRP A 665 -1.70 21.63 34.66
N THR A 666 -0.44 21.42 34.33
CA THR A 666 0.71 21.74 35.18
C THR A 666 1.82 22.25 34.28
N MET A 667 2.51 23.31 34.68
CA MET A 667 3.56 23.91 33.85
C MET A 667 4.64 22.86 33.50
N VAL A 668 5.10 22.91 32.25
CA VAL A 668 6.12 22.03 31.68
C VAL A 668 7.16 22.94 31.03
N ALA A 669 8.44 22.72 31.32
CA ALA A 669 9.52 23.38 30.60
C ALA A 669 9.63 22.77 29.19
N TYR A 670 9.70 23.61 28.17
CA TYR A 670 9.83 23.21 26.76
C TYR A 670 11.13 23.80 26.17
N PRO A 671 11.65 23.26 25.05
CA PRO A 671 12.81 23.84 24.37
C PRO A 671 12.43 25.15 23.67
N ASP A 672 12.93 26.28 24.19
CA ASP A 672 12.70 27.61 23.60
C ASP A 672 13.96 28.14 22.92
N ASN A 673 13.78 28.81 21.77
CA ASN A 673 14.84 29.49 21.02
C ASN A 673 14.91 31.01 21.30
N ASP A 674 14.16 31.50 22.29
CA ASP A 674 14.19 32.85 22.86
C ASP A 674 15.60 33.46 22.98
N VAL A 675 16.61 32.67 23.38
CA VAL A 675 18.00 33.14 23.52
C VAL A 675 18.65 33.46 22.16
N CYS A 676 18.37 32.66 21.13
CA CYS A 676 18.82 32.93 19.76
C CYS A 676 18.09 34.14 19.17
N VAL A 677 16.78 34.24 19.38
CA VAL A 677 15.99 35.42 18.98
C VAL A 677 16.51 36.69 19.65
N THR A 678 16.80 36.62 20.96
CA THR A 678 17.34 37.73 21.76
C THR A 678 18.72 38.16 21.29
N LEU A 679 19.58 37.23 20.85
CA LEU A 679 20.88 37.55 20.24
C LEU A 679 20.73 38.48 19.02
N PHE A 680 19.68 38.31 18.21
CA PHE A 680 19.41 39.15 17.04
C PHE A 680 18.72 40.47 17.40
N GLU A 681 17.64 40.43 18.21
CA GLU A 681 16.75 41.57 18.43
C GLU A 681 17.20 42.55 19.54
N SER A 682 18.14 42.15 20.42
CA SER A 682 18.58 42.97 21.55
C SER A 682 19.08 44.36 21.15
N ARG A 683 18.81 45.37 22.00
CA ARG A 683 19.31 46.74 21.85
C ARG A 683 19.92 47.24 23.16
N PRO A 684 21.08 47.91 23.13
CA PRO A 684 21.89 48.27 21.96
C PRO A 684 22.91 47.17 21.53
N HIS A 685 22.82 45.96 22.08
CA HIS A 685 23.90 44.95 21.98
C HIS A 685 23.58 43.69 21.16
N GLY A 686 22.41 43.58 20.53
CA GLY A 686 22.10 42.47 19.62
C GLY A 686 22.80 42.60 18.27
N LEU A 687 22.95 41.48 17.56
CA LEU A 687 23.70 41.34 16.32
C LEU A 687 23.31 42.41 15.28
N PHE A 688 22.01 42.60 15.05
CA PHE A 688 21.51 43.61 14.11
C PHE A 688 21.73 45.05 14.59
N SER A 689 21.65 45.30 15.90
CA SER A 689 21.95 46.62 16.48
C SER A 689 23.42 47.01 16.29
N LEU A 690 24.34 46.05 16.39
CA LEU A 690 25.78 46.26 16.16
C LEU A 690 26.11 46.45 14.67
N LEU A 691 25.38 45.79 13.77
CA LEU A 691 25.51 45.98 12.32
C LEU A 691 24.95 47.34 11.88
N ASP A 692 23.80 47.77 12.37
CA ASP A 692 23.30 49.12 12.15
C ASP A 692 24.26 50.19 12.73
N GLU A 693 24.81 49.99 13.94
CA GLU A 693 25.83 50.87 14.55
C GLU A 693 27.04 51.05 13.61
N GLN A 694 27.62 49.95 13.12
CA GLN A 694 28.78 49.99 12.22
C GLN A 694 28.45 50.56 10.83
N CYS A 695 27.21 50.39 10.33
CA CYS A 695 26.79 51.00 9.07
C CYS A 695 26.73 52.53 9.12
N MET A 696 26.48 53.10 10.30
CA MET A 696 26.40 54.56 10.51
C MET A 696 27.76 55.22 10.79
N ILE A 697 28.79 54.45 11.14
CA ILE A 697 30.14 54.97 11.39
C ILE A 697 30.83 55.32 10.05
N PRO A 698 31.35 56.55 9.84
CA PRO A 698 31.93 56.97 8.55
C PRO A 698 33.13 56.19 8.02
N ARG A 699 33.71 55.28 8.82
CA ARG A 699 34.76 54.32 8.43
C ARG A 699 34.46 52.88 8.93
N GLY A 700 33.22 52.62 9.32
CA GLY A 700 32.78 51.31 9.81
C GLY A 700 32.87 50.24 8.72
N ASN A 701 33.32 49.06 9.11
CA ASN A 701 33.66 47.96 8.19
C ASN A 701 33.51 46.59 8.87
N ASP A 702 33.39 45.55 8.05
CA ASP A 702 33.06 44.20 8.49
C ASP A 702 34.06 43.60 9.50
N LYS A 703 35.34 43.99 9.43
CA LYS A 703 36.37 43.55 10.38
C LYS A 703 36.19 44.17 11.76
N GLN A 704 35.82 45.46 11.83
CA GLN A 704 35.48 46.14 13.08
C GLN A 704 34.15 45.64 13.65
N LEU A 705 33.18 45.34 12.78
CA LEU A 705 31.93 44.68 13.14
C LEU A 705 32.17 43.33 13.80
N LEU A 706 32.93 42.43 13.16
CA LEU A 706 33.20 41.09 13.69
C LEU A 706 33.98 41.13 15.02
N ALA A 707 34.97 42.02 15.15
CA ALA A 707 35.68 42.23 16.40
C ALA A 707 34.75 42.75 17.52
N THR A 708 33.81 43.64 17.17
CA THR A 708 32.79 44.14 18.11
C THR A 708 31.81 43.04 18.52
N MET A 709 31.38 42.18 17.58
CA MET A 709 30.53 41.02 17.87
C MET A 709 31.22 40.03 18.81
N HIS A 710 32.45 39.62 18.52
CA HIS A 710 33.22 38.73 19.41
C HIS A 710 33.50 39.35 20.79
N GLY A 711 33.55 40.69 20.91
CA GLY A 711 33.72 41.37 22.19
C GLY A 711 32.44 41.56 23.02
N LYS A 712 31.26 41.56 22.38
CA LYS A 712 29.96 41.89 23.03
C LYS A 712 28.96 40.72 23.08
N LEU A 713 29.06 39.74 22.18
CA LEU A 713 28.09 38.64 22.02
C LEU A 713 28.58 37.34 22.67
N SER A 714 27.64 36.50 23.08
CA SER A 714 27.88 35.18 23.70
C SER A 714 26.91 34.14 23.14
N SER A 715 26.98 32.89 23.64
CA SER A 715 26.15 31.76 23.20
C SER A 715 24.67 32.16 23.04
N PRO A 716 24.01 31.91 21.88
CA PRO A 716 24.44 31.00 20.81
C PRO A 716 25.43 31.54 19.76
N PHE A 717 25.95 32.77 19.91
CA PHE A 717 27.05 33.26 19.07
C PHE A 717 28.39 32.64 19.49
N THR A 718 29.21 32.22 18.53
CA THR A 718 30.63 31.89 18.73
C THR A 718 31.49 32.31 17.53
N SER A 719 32.72 32.75 17.77
CA SER A 719 33.74 32.85 16.72
C SER A 719 35.09 32.48 17.30
N SER A 720 35.77 31.51 16.69
CA SER A 720 37.13 31.13 17.07
C SER A 720 38.17 32.09 16.49
N ARG A 721 39.39 32.14 17.06
CA ARG A 721 40.50 32.95 16.50
C ARG A 721 40.79 32.64 15.01
N ALA A 722 40.58 31.39 14.59
CA ALA A 722 40.74 30.98 13.20
C ALA A 722 39.60 31.49 12.28
N GLN A 723 38.38 31.66 12.82
CA GLN A 723 37.26 32.28 12.10
C GLN A 723 37.39 33.80 12.08
N LEU A 724 37.80 34.45 13.17
CA LEU A 724 38.13 35.89 13.18
C LEU A 724 39.11 36.27 12.06
N GLY A 725 40.21 35.51 11.92
CA GLY A 725 41.20 35.73 10.86
C GLY A 725 40.68 35.50 9.43
N LYS A 726 39.50 34.89 9.28
CA LYS A 726 38.80 34.63 8.01
C LYS A 726 37.57 35.51 7.79
N GLY A 727 37.25 36.45 8.69
CA GLY A 727 36.02 37.24 8.61
C GLY A 727 34.75 36.44 8.97
N GLN A 728 34.85 35.40 9.80
CA GLN A 728 33.75 34.44 10.04
C GLN A 728 33.26 34.40 11.50
N PHE A 729 32.00 33.99 11.67
CA PHE A 729 31.38 33.65 12.95
C PHE A 729 30.37 32.51 12.79
N THR A 730 29.89 31.98 13.91
CA THR A 730 28.89 30.90 13.98
C THR A 730 27.72 31.34 14.84
N VAL A 731 26.49 30.98 14.44
CA VAL A 731 25.30 31.05 15.31
C VAL A 731 24.72 29.65 15.43
N CYS A 732 24.49 29.20 16.66
CA CYS A 732 23.75 27.98 16.94
C CYS A 732 22.24 28.28 16.91
N HIS A 733 21.64 28.12 15.73
CA HIS A 733 20.19 28.20 15.53
C HIS A 733 19.49 26.97 16.14
N TYR A 734 18.15 26.98 16.24
CA TYR A 734 17.38 25.76 16.57
C TYR A 734 17.69 24.59 15.62
N ALA A 735 17.99 24.90 14.35
CA ALA A 735 18.39 23.97 13.30
C ALA A 735 19.90 23.57 13.34
N GLY A 736 20.65 24.02 14.36
CA GLY A 736 22.07 23.73 14.52
C GLY A 736 23.02 24.89 14.13
N PRO A 737 24.34 24.65 14.18
CA PRO A 737 25.35 25.68 13.94
C PRO A 737 25.50 26.04 12.46
N VAL A 738 25.35 27.33 12.13
CA VAL A 738 25.63 27.88 10.79
C VAL A 738 26.79 28.85 10.86
N VAL A 739 27.77 28.70 9.96
CA VAL A 739 28.94 29.58 9.83
C VAL A 739 28.66 30.62 8.75
N TYR A 740 28.80 31.90 9.11
CA TYR A 740 28.63 33.05 8.22
C TYR A 740 29.97 33.75 7.98
N SER A 741 30.16 34.32 6.79
CA SER A 741 31.19 35.36 6.59
C SER A 741 30.56 36.74 6.72
N THR A 742 31.26 37.67 7.37
CA THR A 742 30.87 39.08 7.45
C THR A 742 31.16 39.88 6.18
N ASP A 743 31.83 39.30 5.18
CA ASP A 743 32.25 40.04 3.98
C ASP A 743 31.08 40.74 3.28
N GLY A 744 31.15 42.07 3.17
CA GLY A 744 30.14 42.93 2.56
C GLY A 744 28.91 43.21 3.44
N PHE A 745 28.88 42.78 4.72
CA PHE A 745 27.73 42.98 5.61
C PHE A 745 27.35 44.46 5.75
N CYS A 746 28.33 45.33 6.00
CA CYS A 746 28.09 46.76 6.16
C CYS A 746 27.49 47.38 4.88
N ASP A 747 27.97 47.01 3.70
CA ASP A 747 27.53 47.63 2.45
C ASP A 747 26.20 47.04 1.94
N LYS A 748 25.96 45.75 2.18
CA LYS A 748 24.65 45.12 1.98
C LYS A 748 23.58 45.71 2.92
N ASN A 749 23.87 45.92 4.21
CA ASN A 749 22.88 46.46 5.14
C ASN A 749 22.59 47.95 4.90
N LYS A 750 23.57 48.74 4.45
CA LYS A 750 23.34 50.15 4.06
C LYS A 750 22.24 50.27 3.01
N ASP A 751 22.20 49.39 1.99
CA ASP A 751 21.29 49.35 0.82
C ASP A 751 20.75 50.74 0.40
N ASN A 752 21.69 51.69 0.29
CA ASN A 752 21.36 53.10 0.45
C ASN A 752 21.18 53.75 -0.93
N VAL A 753 19.98 53.60 -1.51
CA VAL A 753 19.63 54.22 -2.79
C VAL A 753 19.87 55.72 -2.70
N HIS A 754 20.89 56.19 -3.42
CA HIS A 754 21.29 57.59 -3.42
C HIS A 754 20.15 58.45 -4.01
N PRO A 755 19.91 59.68 -3.52
CA PRO A 755 18.88 60.56 -4.07
C PRO A 755 18.97 60.71 -5.60
N GLU A 756 20.19 60.77 -6.13
CA GLU A 756 20.52 60.84 -7.56
C GLU A 756 20.07 59.59 -8.32
N ALA A 757 20.18 58.40 -7.70
CA ALA A 757 19.66 57.15 -8.24
C ALA A 757 18.13 57.05 -8.20
N LEU A 758 17.46 57.82 -7.31
CA LEU A 758 16.01 57.98 -7.31
C LEU A 758 15.56 59.03 -8.34
N GLU A 759 16.31 60.11 -8.49
CA GLU A 759 16.12 61.14 -9.53
C GLU A 759 16.29 60.52 -10.92
N PHE A 760 17.31 59.67 -11.15
CA PHE A 760 17.50 58.93 -12.40
C PHE A 760 16.26 58.13 -12.84
N LEU A 761 15.63 57.39 -11.92
CA LEU A 761 14.41 56.64 -12.21
C LEU A 761 13.20 57.55 -12.53
N ASN A 762 13.22 58.79 -12.04
CA ASN A 762 12.21 59.78 -12.35
C ASN A 762 12.48 60.52 -13.67
N LEU A 763 13.66 60.36 -14.29
CA LEU A 763 14.02 60.90 -15.62
C LEU A 763 13.67 59.95 -16.77
N SER A 764 13.18 58.74 -16.48
CA SER A 764 12.67 57.79 -17.47
C SER A 764 11.47 58.37 -18.26
N SER A 765 11.05 57.68 -19.32
CA SER A 765 9.74 57.87 -19.96
C SER A 765 8.73 56.75 -19.64
N HIS A 766 9.02 55.87 -18.67
CA HIS A 766 8.19 54.70 -18.36
C HIS A 766 7.46 54.83 -17.02
N ASP A 767 6.12 54.86 -17.09
CA ASP A 767 5.20 54.88 -15.93
C ASP A 767 5.51 53.83 -14.85
N LEU A 768 6.02 52.67 -15.24
CA LEU A 768 6.45 51.61 -14.30
C LEU A 768 7.54 52.10 -13.34
N LEU A 769 8.47 52.93 -13.81
CA LEU A 769 9.61 53.43 -13.05
C LEU A 769 9.28 54.70 -12.26
N HIS A 770 8.32 55.52 -12.70
CA HIS A 770 7.88 56.76 -12.02
C HIS A 770 7.09 56.56 -10.71
N THR A 771 6.88 55.32 -10.27
CA THR A 771 6.05 54.94 -9.12
C THR A 771 6.64 55.43 -7.77
N THR A 772 6.37 56.71 -7.48
CA THR A 772 6.76 57.42 -6.24
C THR A 772 5.59 57.71 -5.31
N LYS A 773 4.38 57.30 -5.67
CA LYS A 773 3.31 57.06 -4.70
C LYS A 773 3.69 55.78 -3.94
N GLU A 774 3.90 55.90 -2.64
CA GLU A 774 3.97 54.76 -1.74
C GLU A 774 2.78 53.82 -2.01
N PRO A 775 2.94 52.48 -1.93
CA PRO A 775 1.77 51.61 -1.93
C PRO A 775 0.83 52.07 -0.82
N PRO A 776 -0.50 52.14 -1.07
CA PRO A 776 -1.44 52.51 -0.02
C PRO A 776 -1.21 51.59 1.18
N PRO A 777 -1.15 52.11 2.43
CA PRO A 777 -1.00 51.27 3.61
C PRO A 777 -2.11 50.22 3.59
N PRO A 778 -1.80 48.95 3.98
CA PRO A 778 -2.63 47.78 3.69
C PRO A 778 -4.10 48.06 4.01
N ALA A 779 -4.94 47.88 2.98
CA ALA A 779 -6.24 48.51 2.95
C ALA A 779 -7.17 47.95 4.05
N HIS A 780 -7.74 48.87 4.82
CA HIS A 780 -8.78 48.65 5.83
C HIS A 780 -8.42 47.78 7.06
N HIS A 781 -7.88 48.43 8.08
CA HIS A 781 -8.30 48.14 9.47
C HIS A 781 -8.76 49.42 10.18
N HIS A 782 -9.92 49.35 10.84
CA HIS A 782 -10.52 50.46 11.59
C HIS A 782 -9.82 50.66 12.96
N HIS A 783 -8.59 51.16 12.96
CA HIS A 783 -7.96 51.67 14.19
C HIS A 783 -8.34 53.12 14.46
N VAL A 784 -8.79 53.38 15.68
CA VAL A 784 -9.20 54.71 16.16
C VAL A 784 -8.03 55.69 16.08
N ARG A 785 -8.24 56.83 15.41
CA ARG A 785 -7.28 57.95 15.42
C ARG A 785 -7.17 58.53 16.83
N HIS A 786 -6.14 58.14 17.57
CA HIS A 786 -5.72 58.87 18.77
C HIS A 786 -5.09 60.21 18.36
N PRO A 787 -5.67 61.37 18.75
CA PRO A 787 -5.26 62.68 18.24
C PRO A 787 -4.07 63.25 19.02
N ASN A 788 -2.90 62.58 19.01
CA ASN A 788 -1.69 63.13 19.64
C ASN A 788 -0.34 62.61 19.11
N SER A 789 -0.28 62.11 17.87
CA SER A 789 1.01 61.81 17.23
C SER A 789 1.72 63.11 16.83
N ARG A 790 2.87 63.40 17.47
CA ARG A 790 3.71 64.56 17.16
C ARG A 790 4.23 64.45 15.72
N ARG A 791 4.21 65.55 14.96
CA ARG A 791 4.85 65.64 13.64
C ARG A 791 6.38 65.54 13.80
N VAL A 792 6.92 64.33 13.67
CA VAL A 792 8.37 64.07 13.55
C VAL A 792 8.91 64.82 12.33
N SER A 793 10.12 65.36 12.43
CA SER A 793 10.63 66.26 11.39
C SER A 793 11.11 65.51 10.15
N ALA A 794 11.05 66.14 8.98
CA ALA A 794 11.58 65.55 7.75
C ALA A 794 13.09 65.27 7.79
N LYS A 795 13.81 65.82 8.78
CA LYS A 795 15.25 65.64 9.00
C LYS A 795 15.59 64.31 9.69
N GLU A 796 14.60 63.64 10.29
CA GLU A 796 14.75 62.35 10.98
C GLU A 796 14.45 61.15 10.07
N ARG A 797 14.18 61.37 8.77
CA ARG A 797 14.15 60.32 7.73
C ARG A 797 15.57 59.86 7.36
N ALA A 798 16.34 59.44 8.37
CA ALA A 798 17.54 58.66 8.12
C ALA A 798 17.15 57.38 7.35
N SER A 799 17.97 56.97 6.39
CA SER A 799 17.75 55.79 5.58
C SER A 799 17.59 54.54 6.46
N THR A 800 16.38 53.98 6.52
CA THR A 800 16.17 52.69 7.21
C THR A 800 17.00 51.61 6.53
N SER A 801 17.80 50.91 7.32
CA SER A 801 18.71 49.87 6.81
C SER A 801 17.93 48.70 6.19
N CYS A 802 18.62 47.87 5.40
CA CYS A 802 18.02 46.67 4.82
C CYS A 802 17.42 45.77 5.91
N ILE A 803 18.13 45.62 7.03
CA ILE A 803 17.69 44.83 8.18
C ILE A 803 16.53 45.47 8.93
N GLN A 804 16.48 46.80 9.08
CA GLN A 804 15.32 47.47 9.69
C GLN A 804 14.04 47.27 8.86
N LYS A 805 14.16 47.32 7.53
CA LYS A 805 13.06 47.00 6.60
C LYS A 805 12.66 45.52 6.72
N PHE A 806 13.64 44.61 6.77
CA PHE A 806 13.44 43.18 6.99
C PHE A 806 12.68 42.89 8.29
N GLN A 807 13.14 43.43 9.42
CA GLN A 807 12.51 43.26 10.73
C GLN A 807 11.08 43.83 10.75
N GLY A 808 10.85 44.98 10.10
CA GLY A 808 9.51 45.56 9.95
C GLY A 808 8.56 44.65 9.15
N GLN A 809 9.02 44.12 8.01
CA GLN A 809 8.27 43.19 7.18
C GLN A 809 7.93 41.88 7.92
N LEU A 810 8.93 41.27 8.57
CA LEU A 810 8.73 40.04 9.35
C LEU A 810 7.80 40.25 10.55
N LYS A 811 7.93 41.38 11.26
CA LYS A 811 7.05 41.72 12.38
C LYS A 811 5.60 41.93 11.94
N ALA A 812 5.37 42.52 10.77
CA ALA A 812 4.03 42.67 10.20
C ALA A 812 3.40 41.31 9.88
N LEU A 813 4.17 40.38 9.28
CA LEU A 813 3.70 39.01 9.04
C LEU A 813 3.36 38.29 10.34
N LEU A 814 4.28 38.27 11.32
CA LEU A 814 4.07 37.57 12.60
C LEU A 814 2.85 38.13 13.37
N GLY A 815 2.71 39.46 13.43
CA GLY A 815 1.59 40.11 14.09
C GLY A 815 0.24 39.90 13.41
N GLU A 816 0.22 39.55 12.12
CA GLU A 816 -0.99 39.11 11.43
C GLU A 816 -1.31 37.64 11.73
N LEU A 817 -0.29 36.77 11.74
CA LEU A 817 -0.43 35.36 12.13
C LEU A 817 -0.95 35.19 13.56
N ASP A 818 -0.45 35.98 14.52
CA ASP A 818 -0.94 36.04 15.91
C ASP A 818 -2.45 36.39 16.02
N THR A 819 -3.09 36.89 14.95
CA THR A 819 -4.55 37.17 14.90
C THR A 819 -5.38 36.10 14.18
N SER A 820 -4.80 34.93 13.93
CA SER A 820 -5.44 33.81 13.22
C SER A 820 -5.18 32.48 13.90
N GLU A 821 -6.11 31.51 13.81
CA GLU A 821 -5.84 30.15 14.28
C GLU A 821 -4.91 29.44 13.26
N LEU A 822 -3.85 28.82 13.76
CA LEU A 822 -2.72 28.38 12.95
C LEU A 822 -2.76 26.87 12.63
N HIS A 823 -2.56 26.57 11.36
CA HIS A 823 -2.47 25.22 10.80
C HIS A 823 -1.06 25.01 10.22
N PHE A 824 -0.39 23.92 10.56
CA PHE A 824 1.02 23.73 10.19
C PHE A 824 1.23 22.54 9.26
N ILE A 825 1.99 22.78 8.18
CA ILE A 825 2.51 21.74 7.31
C ILE A 825 4.05 21.82 7.30
N ARG A 826 4.69 20.69 7.65
CA ARG A 826 6.14 20.51 7.64
C ARG A 826 6.51 19.63 6.43
N CYS A 827 7.02 20.27 5.39
CA CYS A 827 7.52 19.66 4.17
C CYS A 827 8.95 19.12 4.37
N ILE A 828 9.21 17.88 3.95
CA ILE A 828 10.51 17.20 4.07
C ILE A 828 11.00 16.76 2.69
N LYS A 829 12.26 17.05 2.37
CA LYS A 829 12.98 16.61 1.18
C LYS A 829 13.64 15.24 1.45
N PRO A 830 13.30 14.15 0.73
CA PRO A 830 13.81 12.82 1.09
C PRO A 830 15.29 12.59 0.71
N ASN A 831 15.81 13.32 -0.28
CA ASN A 831 17.20 13.27 -0.73
C ASN A 831 17.57 14.54 -1.51
N ASP A 832 18.85 14.92 -1.53
CA ASP A 832 19.36 16.05 -2.33
C ASP A 832 19.58 15.72 -3.82
N LEU A 833 19.46 14.45 -4.22
CA LEU A 833 19.59 14.02 -5.63
C LEU A 833 18.35 14.30 -6.48
N GLY A 834 17.22 14.68 -5.88
CA GLY A 834 15.96 14.95 -6.59
C GLY A 834 15.29 13.70 -7.18
N ARG A 835 15.49 12.52 -6.60
CA ARG A 835 15.02 11.23 -7.16
C ARG A 835 13.90 10.61 -6.33
N PRO A 836 12.85 10.00 -6.94
CA PRO A 836 11.82 9.28 -6.22
C PRO A 836 12.36 8.02 -5.54
N HIS A 837 11.66 7.57 -4.49
CA HIS A 837 11.94 6.39 -3.64
C HIS A 837 13.32 6.34 -2.95
N VAL A 838 14.25 7.24 -3.26
CA VAL A 838 15.55 7.38 -2.57
C VAL A 838 15.35 8.15 -1.26
N VAL A 839 15.89 7.63 -0.17
CA VAL A 839 15.90 8.28 1.15
C VAL A 839 17.34 8.37 1.65
N ASP A 840 17.78 9.57 1.99
CA ASP A 840 18.99 9.79 2.78
C ASP A 840 18.57 9.93 4.25
N ASP A 841 18.72 8.84 5.02
CA ASP A 841 18.33 8.79 6.43
C ASP A 841 18.99 9.90 7.26
N ALA A 842 20.22 10.34 6.97
CA ALA A 842 20.86 11.43 7.71
C ALA A 842 20.21 12.79 7.39
N ARG A 843 20.00 13.07 6.09
CA ARG A 843 19.33 14.30 5.64
C ARG A 843 17.89 14.40 6.13
N PHE A 844 17.22 13.26 6.29
CA PHE A 844 15.87 13.16 6.85
C PHE A 844 15.85 13.50 8.35
N LEU A 845 16.80 12.96 9.12
CA LEU A 845 16.94 13.22 10.57
C LEU A 845 17.23 14.70 10.85
N ASP A 846 18.14 15.30 10.09
CA ASP A 846 18.46 16.72 10.25
C ASP A 846 17.24 17.59 9.99
N GLN A 847 16.42 17.29 8.97
CA GLN A 847 15.15 18.01 8.75
C GLN A 847 14.10 17.78 9.84
N LEU A 848 14.04 16.59 10.45
CA LEU A 848 13.13 16.34 11.58
C LEU A 848 13.48 17.20 12.80
N ARG A 849 14.78 17.40 13.08
CA ARG A 849 15.30 18.36 14.07
C ARG A 849 14.99 19.81 13.65
N CYS A 850 15.38 20.18 12.43
CA CYS A 850 15.18 21.53 11.85
C CYS A 850 13.71 21.90 11.55
N SER A 851 12.74 21.08 11.93
CA SER A 851 11.30 21.35 11.76
C SER A 851 10.54 21.43 13.09
N GLY A 852 11.22 21.27 14.23
CA GLY A 852 10.56 21.24 15.55
C GLY A 852 9.71 19.99 15.80
N LEU A 853 9.74 18.99 14.90
CA LEU A 853 8.86 17.83 15.00
C LEU A 853 9.27 16.92 16.16
N LEU A 854 10.57 16.78 16.45
CA LEU A 854 11.04 15.97 17.58
C LEU A 854 10.62 16.61 18.91
N GLU A 855 10.82 17.92 19.03
CA GLU A 855 10.50 18.77 20.16
C GLU A 855 9.00 18.75 20.46
N VAL A 856 8.14 18.80 19.43
CA VAL A 856 6.68 18.62 19.60
C VAL A 856 6.33 17.19 20.04
N THR A 857 7.02 16.17 19.51
CA THR A 857 6.80 14.78 19.96
C THR A 857 7.36 14.49 21.35
N GLU A 858 8.24 15.33 21.89
CA GLU A 858 8.66 15.31 23.29
C GLU A 858 7.69 16.10 24.17
N LEU A 859 7.28 17.31 23.75
CA LEU A 859 6.32 18.17 24.45
C LEU A 859 4.99 17.43 24.69
N THR A 860 4.46 16.77 23.66
CA THR A 860 3.27 15.91 23.76
C THR A 860 3.48 14.62 24.59
N ARG A 861 4.67 14.40 25.15
CA ARG A 861 5.01 13.23 25.96
C ARG A 861 5.47 13.54 27.38
N LEU A 862 5.76 14.79 27.73
CA LEU A 862 6.39 15.18 29.01
C LEU A 862 5.60 14.83 30.29
N ARG A 863 4.34 14.36 30.19
CA ARG A 863 3.57 13.80 31.32
C ARG A 863 2.81 12.51 30.97
N HIS A 864 2.09 12.49 29.86
CA HIS A 864 1.30 11.33 29.42
C HIS A 864 1.78 10.82 28.05
N PRO A 865 2.87 10.04 28.01
CA PRO A 865 3.52 9.64 26.76
C PRO A 865 2.76 8.60 25.94
N VAL A 866 1.61 8.13 26.42
CA VAL A 866 0.67 7.29 25.67
C VAL A 866 -0.70 7.96 25.72
N ARG A 867 -1.22 8.33 24.55
CA ARG A 867 -2.59 8.81 24.34
C ARG A 867 -3.34 7.79 23.49
N MET A 868 -4.54 7.42 23.88
CA MET A 868 -5.32 6.45 23.11
C MET A 868 -6.81 6.77 23.15
N PRO A 869 -7.52 6.88 22.02
CA PRO A 869 -8.98 6.98 22.01
C PRO A 869 -9.62 5.78 22.71
N HIS A 870 -10.70 5.99 23.46
CA HIS A 870 -11.36 4.91 24.23
C HIS A 870 -11.73 3.71 23.35
N SER A 871 -12.22 3.97 22.13
CA SER A 871 -12.56 2.95 21.14
C SER A 871 -11.36 2.09 20.69
N LEU A 872 -10.19 2.70 20.48
CA LEU A 872 -8.97 2.00 20.08
C LEU A 872 -8.39 1.19 21.26
N PHE A 873 -8.39 1.76 22.47
CA PHE A 873 -7.96 1.10 23.69
C PHE A 873 -8.80 -0.15 23.97
N LEU A 874 -10.14 -0.03 23.94
CA LEU A 874 -11.04 -1.16 24.12
C LEU A 874 -10.89 -2.20 22.99
N LYS A 875 -10.70 -1.78 21.74
CA LYS A 875 -10.43 -2.70 20.61
C LYS A 875 -9.13 -3.49 20.79
N GLN A 876 -8.05 -2.83 21.20
CA GLN A 876 -6.72 -3.43 21.32
C GLN A 876 -6.60 -4.40 22.50
N PHE A 877 -7.22 -4.06 23.64
CA PHE A 877 -7.09 -4.81 24.90
C PHE A 877 -8.32 -5.66 25.27
N ARG A 878 -9.35 -5.76 24.42
CA ARG A 878 -10.58 -6.55 24.64
C ARG A 878 -10.37 -8.00 25.07
N CYS A 879 -9.25 -8.62 24.68
CA CYS A 879 -8.90 -10.00 25.07
C CYS A 879 -8.55 -10.13 26.57
N LEU A 880 -8.14 -9.02 27.21
CA LEU A 880 -7.88 -8.92 28.64
C LEU A 880 -9.15 -8.65 29.44
N PHE A 881 -10.07 -7.84 28.89
CA PHE A 881 -11.34 -7.50 29.52
C PHE A 881 -12.49 -7.60 28.51
N PRO A 882 -13.23 -8.72 28.49
CA PRO A 882 -14.35 -8.92 27.57
C PRO A 882 -15.56 -8.04 27.93
N THR A 883 -15.61 -6.82 27.41
CA THR A 883 -16.82 -5.97 27.44
C THR A 883 -17.54 -5.95 26.09
N THR A 884 -18.83 -5.60 26.14
CA THR A 884 -19.72 -5.32 25.01
C THR A 884 -19.91 -3.82 24.74
N SER A 885 -19.62 -2.93 25.70
CA SER A 885 -19.74 -1.48 25.52
C SER A 885 -18.43 -0.83 25.07
N THR A 886 -18.52 0.42 24.60
CA THR A 886 -17.39 1.23 24.09
C THR A 886 -17.04 2.43 24.97
N ASP A 887 -17.67 2.54 26.15
CA ASP A 887 -17.72 3.80 26.89
C ASP A 887 -16.49 4.06 27.78
N ARG A 888 -16.25 5.36 28.07
CA ARG A 888 -15.31 5.87 29.08
C ARG A 888 -15.35 5.09 30.41
N ASN A 889 -16.55 4.68 30.83
CA ASN A 889 -16.77 3.92 32.05
C ASN A 889 -16.13 2.53 32.04
N ASP A 890 -16.07 1.87 30.88
CA ASP A 890 -15.42 0.56 30.72
C ASP A 890 -13.90 0.69 30.64
N VAL A 891 -13.38 1.74 30.00
CA VAL A 891 -11.93 2.07 30.04
C VAL A 891 -11.46 2.23 31.49
N ALA A 892 -12.17 3.05 32.27
CA ALA A 892 -11.87 3.25 33.69
C ALA A 892 -12.08 1.98 34.54
N ARG A 893 -13.09 1.14 34.22
CA ARG A 893 -13.34 -0.15 34.89
C ARG A 893 -12.22 -1.15 34.62
N MET A 894 -11.75 -1.27 33.38
CA MET A 894 -10.64 -2.14 32.99
C MET A 894 -9.35 -1.72 33.69
N LEU A 895 -9.00 -0.43 33.67
CA LEU A 895 -7.81 0.08 34.34
C LEU A 895 -7.81 -0.18 35.86
N ARG A 896 -8.94 0.05 36.53
CA ARG A 896 -9.10 -0.30 37.95
C ARG A 896 -8.96 -1.80 38.22
N HIS A 897 -9.50 -2.65 37.33
CA HIS A 897 -9.39 -4.11 37.47
C HIS A 897 -7.93 -4.61 37.36
N TRP A 898 -7.10 -3.94 36.53
CA TRP A 898 -5.68 -4.23 36.36
C TRP A 898 -4.77 -3.56 37.41
N GLY A 899 -5.33 -2.96 38.46
CA GLY A 899 -4.58 -2.46 39.62
C GLY A 899 -3.68 -1.25 39.35
N VAL A 900 -3.96 -0.49 38.29
CA VAL A 900 -3.08 0.58 37.83
C VAL A 900 -3.21 1.84 38.68
N ALA A 901 -2.09 2.35 39.20
CA ALA A 901 -2.05 3.50 40.12
C ALA A 901 -2.03 4.89 39.44
N SER A 902 -1.74 4.97 38.13
CA SER A 902 -1.39 6.22 37.42
C SER A 902 -2.22 6.64 36.17
N PRO A 903 -3.29 5.96 35.69
CA PRO A 903 -3.88 6.30 34.39
C PRO A 903 -4.93 7.40 34.50
N VAL A 904 -4.82 8.42 33.65
CA VAL A 904 -5.82 9.50 33.55
C VAL A 904 -6.82 9.16 32.45
N VAL A 905 -8.11 9.09 32.79
CA VAL A 905 -9.18 8.81 31.82
C VAL A 905 -9.88 10.12 31.48
N GLY A 906 -9.44 10.75 30.39
CA GLY A 906 -10.05 11.95 29.83
C GLY A 906 -11.44 11.71 29.24
N VAL A 907 -12.02 12.73 28.62
CA VAL A 907 -13.38 12.72 28.04
C VAL A 907 -13.50 11.73 26.88
N SER A 908 -12.57 11.74 25.91
CA SER A 908 -12.57 10.86 24.73
C SER A 908 -11.33 9.94 24.63
N LYS A 909 -10.25 10.31 25.33
CA LYS A 909 -8.96 9.63 25.31
C LYS A 909 -8.56 9.14 26.70
N VAL A 910 -7.62 8.20 26.73
CA VAL A 910 -7.01 7.68 27.95
C VAL A 910 -5.49 7.85 27.87
N TYR A 911 -4.93 8.29 28.99
CA TYR A 911 -3.61 8.92 29.11
C TYR A 911 -2.79 8.18 30.17
N PHE A 912 -1.64 7.64 29.77
CA PHE A 912 -0.84 6.78 30.66
C PHE A 912 0.64 6.74 30.29
N ASP A 913 1.44 6.15 31.18
CA ASP A 913 2.87 5.96 31.00
C ASP A 913 3.20 4.71 30.13
N HIS A 914 4.45 4.63 29.68
CA HIS A 914 4.94 3.48 28.90
C HIS A 914 4.98 2.18 29.70
N ALA A 915 5.18 2.21 31.03
CA ALA A 915 5.30 1.00 31.83
C ALA A 915 3.95 0.26 31.90
N LEU A 916 2.85 1.00 32.06
CA LEU A 916 1.51 0.45 31.92
C LEU A 916 1.26 -0.12 30.52
N LEU A 917 1.63 0.62 29.46
CA LEU A 917 1.41 0.14 28.10
C LEU A 917 2.14 -1.18 27.85
N THR A 918 3.40 -1.29 28.27
CA THR A 918 4.18 -2.53 28.21
C THR A 918 3.50 -3.67 28.97
N HIS A 919 3.05 -3.43 30.21
CA HIS A 919 2.35 -4.43 31.01
C HIS A 919 1.06 -4.93 30.33
N LEU A 920 0.26 -4.03 29.77
CA LEU A 920 -0.95 -4.39 29.01
C LEU A 920 -0.63 -5.14 27.70
N LEU A 921 0.45 -4.79 27.01
CA LEU A 921 0.90 -5.48 25.80
C LEU A 921 1.45 -6.89 26.11
N GLN A 922 2.27 -7.05 27.15
CA GLN A 922 2.75 -8.35 27.63
C GLN A 922 1.59 -9.26 28.06
N ALA A 923 0.65 -8.73 28.84
CA ALA A 923 -0.56 -9.45 29.23
C ALA A 923 -1.39 -9.88 28.01
N ARG A 924 -1.59 -8.98 27.03
CA ARG A 924 -2.27 -9.27 25.76
C ARG A 924 -1.57 -10.39 25.01
N GLU A 925 -0.25 -10.34 24.91
CA GLU A 925 0.50 -11.36 24.18
C GLU A 925 0.42 -12.74 24.87
N LEU A 926 0.55 -12.82 26.19
CA LEU A 926 0.36 -14.05 26.95
C LEU A 926 -1.05 -14.65 26.72
N ARG A 927 -2.08 -13.79 26.73
CA ARG A 927 -3.48 -14.17 26.45
C ARG A 927 -3.64 -14.75 25.03
N VAL A 928 -3.04 -14.10 24.03
CA VAL A 928 -3.08 -14.52 22.62
C VAL A 928 -2.26 -15.81 22.42
N ARG A 929 -1.06 -15.92 22.98
CA ARG A 929 -0.21 -17.13 22.94
C ARG A 929 -0.97 -18.36 23.47
N VAL A 930 -1.75 -18.22 24.54
CA VAL A 930 -2.61 -19.30 25.07
C VAL A 930 -3.75 -19.63 24.10
N ALA A 931 -4.46 -18.63 23.57
CA ALA A 931 -5.55 -18.85 22.61
C ALA A 931 -5.08 -19.56 21.33
N VAL A 932 -3.95 -19.13 20.77
CA VAL A 932 -3.32 -19.74 19.57
C VAL A 932 -2.90 -21.18 19.84
N ARG A 933 -2.33 -21.49 21.01
CA ARG A 933 -1.98 -22.86 21.40
C ARG A 933 -3.23 -23.77 21.51
N THR A 934 -4.33 -23.25 22.05
CA THR A 934 -5.60 -23.99 22.13
C THR A 934 -6.21 -24.22 20.74
N LEU A 935 -6.22 -23.21 19.87
CA LEU A 935 -6.64 -23.34 18.46
C LEU A 935 -5.80 -24.38 17.71
N HIS A 936 -4.47 -24.36 17.84
CA HIS A 936 -3.59 -25.35 17.23
C HIS A 936 -3.90 -26.78 17.71
N ARG A 937 -4.12 -26.98 19.01
CA ARG A 937 -4.54 -28.28 19.58
C ARG A 937 -5.87 -28.76 19.00
N PHE A 938 -6.86 -27.87 18.89
CA PHE A 938 -8.16 -28.19 18.29
C PHE A 938 -8.07 -28.52 16.79
N ALA A 939 -7.30 -27.74 16.03
CA ALA A 939 -7.07 -27.97 14.60
C ALA A 939 -6.35 -29.31 14.36
N ALA A 940 -5.32 -29.61 15.14
CA ALA A 940 -4.61 -30.89 15.09
C ALA A 940 -5.53 -32.08 15.44
N ALA A 941 -6.37 -31.95 16.49
CA ALA A 941 -7.34 -32.97 16.87
C ALA A 941 -8.42 -33.19 15.78
N LEU A 942 -8.91 -32.12 15.15
CA LEU A 942 -9.85 -32.19 14.03
C LEU A 942 -9.23 -32.83 12.78
N ALA A 943 -8.00 -32.47 12.44
CA ALA A 943 -7.25 -33.07 11.33
C ALA A 943 -7.02 -34.57 11.57
N HIS A 944 -6.57 -34.94 12.78
CA HIS A 944 -6.39 -36.34 13.18
C HIS A 944 -7.71 -37.12 13.14
N ARG A 945 -8.82 -36.56 13.67
CA ARG A 945 -10.15 -37.19 13.62
C ARG A 945 -10.63 -37.39 12.18
N ARG A 946 -10.43 -36.41 11.29
CA ARG A 946 -10.73 -36.54 9.85
C ARG A 946 -9.90 -37.65 9.19
N GLN A 947 -8.60 -37.72 9.48
CA GLN A 947 -7.70 -38.73 8.93
C GLN A 947 -8.05 -40.15 9.43
N THR A 948 -8.36 -40.30 10.72
CA THR A 948 -8.79 -41.57 11.32
C THR A 948 -10.16 -42.02 10.79
N LEU A 949 -11.12 -41.11 10.60
CA LEU A 949 -12.40 -41.43 9.93
C LEU A 949 -12.20 -41.86 8.47
N ARG A 950 -11.26 -41.24 7.73
CA ARG A 950 -10.90 -41.64 6.36
C ARG A 950 -10.28 -43.05 6.34
N ARG A 951 -9.39 -43.37 7.29
CA ARG A 951 -8.83 -44.72 7.48
C ARG A 951 -9.91 -45.76 7.81
N LEU A 952 -10.82 -45.46 8.73
CA LEU A 952 -11.91 -46.36 9.12
C LEU A 952 -12.90 -46.61 7.97
N ARG A 953 -13.27 -45.58 7.20
CA ARG A 953 -14.11 -45.73 5.99
C ARG A 953 -13.44 -46.61 4.94
N LEU A 954 -12.13 -46.42 4.71
CA LEU A 954 -11.36 -47.26 3.79
C LEU A 954 -11.33 -48.73 4.26
N GLN A 955 -11.01 -48.97 5.54
CA GLN A 955 -11.03 -50.32 6.13
C GLN A 955 -12.42 -50.98 6.06
N ALA A 956 -13.50 -50.24 6.24
CA ALA A 956 -14.86 -50.74 6.10
C ALA A 956 -15.16 -51.14 4.64
N ALA A 957 -14.86 -50.26 3.67
CA ALA A 957 -15.02 -50.56 2.25
C ALA A 957 -14.20 -51.79 1.82
N THR A 958 -12.93 -51.87 2.21
CA THR A 958 -12.08 -53.05 1.94
C THR A 958 -12.67 -54.32 2.54
N ARG A 959 -13.19 -54.29 3.78
CA ARG A 959 -13.86 -55.46 4.40
C ARG A 959 -15.10 -55.89 3.63
N THR A 960 -15.91 -54.94 3.13
CA THR A 960 -17.10 -55.25 2.31
C THR A 960 -16.71 -55.88 0.98
N VAL A 961 -15.72 -55.33 0.28
CA VAL A 961 -15.19 -55.89 -0.98
C VAL A 961 -14.61 -57.29 -0.77
N CYS A 962 -13.78 -57.49 0.26
CA CYS A 962 -13.21 -58.81 0.58
C CYS A 962 -14.30 -59.84 0.92
N ARG A 963 -15.36 -59.46 1.65
CA ARG A 963 -16.52 -60.35 1.90
C ARG A 963 -17.25 -60.71 0.61
N ALA A 964 -17.59 -59.75 -0.24
CA ALA A 964 -18.26 -60.01 -1.52
C ALA A 964 -17.41 -60.89 -2.46
N MET A 965 -16.09 -60.71 -2.45
CA MET A 965 -15.15 -61.52 -3.23
C MET A 965 -15.04 -62.95 -2.68
N LEU A 966 -14.97 -63.13 -1.36
CA LEU A 966 -15.02 -64.44 -0.70
C LEU A 966 -16.35 -65.15 -0.97
N ASP A 967 -17.49 -64.48 -0.84
CA ASP A 967 -18.81 -65.02 -1.18
C ASP A 967 -18.87 -65.47 -2.65
N THR A 968 -18.29 -64.70 -3.56
CA THR A 968 -18.21 -65.07 -4.98
C THR A 968 -17.32 -66.29 -5.20
N ILE A 969 -16.22 -66.43 -4.45
CA ILE A 969 -15.36 -67.63 -4.48
C ILE A 969 -16.10 -68.84 -3.89
N HIS A 970 -16.84 -68.69 -2.78
CA HIS A 970 -17.65 -69.75 -2.19
C HIS A 970 -18.77 -70.19 -3.14
N ARG A 971 -19.52 -69.26 -3.75
CA ARG A 971 -20.55 -69.56 -4.76
C ARG A 971 -19.96 -70.27 -5.99
N ARG A 972 -18.78 -69.85 -6.46
CA ARG A 972 -18.07 -70.54 -7.56
C ARG A 972 -17.59 -71.95 -7.17
N ARG A 973 -17.22 -72.18 -5.90
CA ARG A 973 -16.88 -73.51 -5.38
C ARG A 973 -18.12 -74.41 -5.25
N THR A 974 -19.23 -73.92 -4.68
CA THR A 974 -20.45 -74.73 -4.54
C THR A 974 -21.06 -75.09 -5.89
N VAL A 975 -21.11 -74.16 -6.85
CA VAL A 975 -21.56 -74.45 -8.23
C VAL A 975 -20.71 -75.54 -8.88
N ARG A 976 -19.37 -75.50 -8.75
CA ARG A 976 -18.49 -76.56 -9.28
C ARG A 976 -18.73 -77.92 -8.63
N VAL A 977 -18.96 -77.97 -7.31
CA VAL A 977 -19.30 -79.22 -6.59
C VAL A 977 -20.65 -79.78 -7.06
N VAL A 978 -21.67 -78.93 -7.22
CA VAL A 978 -22.99 -79.33 -7.73
C VAL A 978 -22.91 -79.81 -9.18
N GLN A 979 -22.14 -79.14 -10.04
CA GLN A 979 -21.91 -79.55 -11.43
C GLN A 979 -21.18 -80.90 -11.51
N ALA A 980 -20.16 -81.13 -10.69
CA ALA A 980 -19.48 -82.43 -10.62
C ALA A 980 -20.41 -83.56 -10.15
N ALA A 981 -21.22 -83.31 -9.11
CA ALA A 981 -22.21 -84.27 -8.63
C ALA A 981 -23.32 -84.55 -9.67
N HIS A 982 -23.72 -83.55 -10.45
CA HIS A 982 -24.67 -83.72 -11.54
C HIS A 982 -24.07 -84.54 -12.70
N ALA A 983 -22.83 -84.25 -13.11
CA ALA A 983 -22.11 -85.03 -14.12
C ALA A 983 -21.97 -86.50 -13.73
N GLN A 984 -21.61 -86.80 -12.47
CA GLN A 984 -21.58 -88.19 -11.97
C GLN A 984 -22.94 -88.88 -12.05
N ARG A 985 -24.06 -88.18 -11.73
CA ARG A 985 -25.42 -88.73 -11.86
C ARG A 985 -25.80 -89.00 -13.32
N VAL A 986 -25.45 -88.10 -14.24
CA VAL A 986 -25.71 -88.27 -15.69
C VAL A 986 -24.90 -89.45 -16.25
N ILE A 987 -23.63 -89.58 -15.88
CA ILE A 987 -22.77 -90.72 -16.28
C ILE A 987 -23.34 -92.03 -15.73
N ALA A 988 -23.74 -92.08 -14.45
CA ALA A 988 -24.34 -93.26 -13.84
C ALA A 988 -25.69 -93.66 -14.47
N TRP A 989 -26.51 -92.68 -14.87
CA TRP A 989 -27.75 -92.89 -15.59
C TRP A 989 -27.51 -93.45 -17.00
N ALA A 990 -26.58 -92.85 -17.77
CA ALA A 990 -26.17 -93.36 -19.08
C ALA A 990 -25.65 -94.80 -19.02
N TRP A 991 -24.82 -95.13 -18.01
CA TRP A 991 -24.36 -96.50 -17.72
C TRP A 991 -25.47 -97.47 -17.29
N LYS A 992 -26.61 -96.98 -16.82
CA LYS A 992 -27.80 -97.80 -16.53
C LYS A 992 -28.61 -98.06 -17.81
N CYS A 993 -28.82 -97.02 -18.62
CA CYS A 993 -29.49 -97.12 -19.92
C CYS A 993 -28.72 -98.03 -20.91
N TYR A 994 -27.39 -97.89 -21.01
CA TYR A 994 -26.55 -98.74 -21.85
C TYR A 994 -26.65 -100.23 -21.49
N ARG A 995 -26.59 -100.55 -20.19
CA ARG A 995 -26.79 -101.93 -19.71
C ARG A 995 -28.19 -102.47 -20.02
N HIS A 996 -29.23 -101.64 -19.90
CA HIS A 996 -30.59 -102.04 -20.20
C HIS A 996 -30.79 -102.30 -21.71
N ALA A 997 -30.24 -101.44 -22.58
CA ALA A 997 -30.26 -101.63 -24.03
C ALA A 997 -29.52 -102.90 -24.48
N MET A 998 -28.35 -103.20 -23.91
CA MET A 998 -27.61 -104.44 -24.18
C MET A 998 -28.35 -105.69 -23.70
N HIS A 999 -29.12 -105.59 -22.60
CA HIS A 999 -29.98 -106.68 -22.13
C HIS A 999 -31.18 -106.90 -23.06
N HIS A 1000 -31.81 -105.82 -23.53
CA HIS A 1000 -32.93 -105.87 -24.48
C HIS A 1000 -32.48 -106.41 -25.85
N LYS A 1001 -31.28 -106.06 -26.33
CA LYS A 1001 -30.73 -106.59 -27.58
C LYS A 1001 -30.60 -108.12 -27.52
N ARG A 1002 -29.98 -108.66 -26.47
CA ARG A 1002 -29.86 -110.11 -26.24
C ARG A 1002 -31.22 -110.82 -26.15
N TYR A 1003 -32.24 -110.15 -25.61
CA TYR A 1003 -33.59 -110.69 -25.53
C TYR A 1003 -34.28 -110.78 -26.90
N MET A 1004 -34.08 -109.78 -27.76
CA MET A 1004 -34.60 -109.78 -29.14
C MET A 1004 -33.88 -110.81 -30.03
N GLU A 1005 -32.55 -110.94 -29.88
CA GLU A 1005 -31.74 -111.94 -30.60
C GLU A 1005 -32.20 -113.39 -30.28
N ALA A 1006 -32.62 -113.65 -29.03
CA ALA A 1006 -33.23 -114.93 -28.65
C ALA A 1006 -34.64 -115.11 -29.25
N ALA A 1007 -35.46 -114.06 -29.27
CA ALA A 1007 -36.84 -114.11 -29.78
C ALA A 1007 -36.93 -114.29 -31.31
N GLU A 1008 -35.97 -113.75 -32.08
CA GLU A 1008 -35.92 -114.02 -33.53
C GLU A 1008 -35.62 -115.49 -33.85
N HIS A 1009 -34.85 -116.18 -33.00
CA HIS A 1009 -34.46 -117.56 -33.23
C HIS A 1009 -35.64 -118.54 -33.10
N THR A 1010 -36.54 -118.33 -32.13
CA THR A 1010 -37.76 -119.14 -31.98
C THR A 1010 -38.77 -118.86 -33.09
N ALA A 1011 -39.03 -117.58 -33.41
CA ALA A 1011 -39.98 -117.19 -34.46
C ALA A 1011 -39.62 -117.79 -35.84
N ARG A 1012 -38.33 -117.81 -36.20
CA ARG A 1012 -37.82 -118.42 -37.45
C ARG A 1012 -37.99 -119.95 -37.50
N GLN A 1013 -38.19 -120.62 -36.36
CA GLN A 1013 -38.38 -122.06 -36.27
C GLN A 1013 -39.87 -122.44 -36.46
N GLU A 1014 -40.79 -121.70 -35.84
CA GLU A 1014 -42.24 -121.92 -35.97
C GLU A 1014 -42.75 -121.60 -37.38
N GLN A 1015 -42.25 -120.52 -38.00
CA GLN A 1015 -42.67 -120.09 -39.33
C GLN A 1015 -42.37 -121.14 -40.43
N ARG A 1016 -41.33 -121.97 -40.24
CA ARG A 1016 -41.00 -123.09 -41.15
C ARG A 1016 -42.03 -124.22 -41.10
N VAL A 1017 -42.63 -124.48 -39.93
CA VAL A 1017 -43.66 -125.51 -39.77
C VAL A 1017 -44.98 -125.06 -40.40
N MET A 1018 -45.34 -123.78 -40.24
CA MET A 1018 -46.63 -123.24 -40.69
C MET A 1018 -46.79 -123.24 -42.22
N VAL A 1019 -45.71 -122.92 -42.96
CA VAL A 1019 -45.73 -122.87 -44.44
C VAL A 1019 -45.97 -124.25 -45.07
N ALA A 1020 -45.43 -125.33 -44.49
CA ALA A 1020 -45.58 -126.68 -45.02
C ALA A 1020 -47.04 -127.16 -45.04
N CYS A 1021 -47.80 -126.90 -43.96
CA CYS A 1021 -49.19 -127.33 -43.85
C CYS A 1021 -50.15 -126.56 -44.79
N HIS A 1022 -49.85 -125.29 -45.10
CA HIS A 1022 -50.74 -124.45 -45.91
C HIS A 1022 -50.77 -124.85 -47.40
N ALA A 1023 -49.68 -125.42 -47.90
CA ALA A 1023 -49.60 -126.01 -49.25
C ALA A 1023 -50.49 -127.27 -49.40
N LEU A 1024 -50.61 -128.07 -48.34
CA LEU A 1024 -51.43 -129.28 -48.32
C LEU A 1024 -52.95 -128.96 -48.34
N GLN A 1025 -53.37 -127.94 -47.59
CA GLN A 1025 -54.79 -127.53 -47.51
C GLN A 1025 -55.31 -126.84 -48.79
N THR A 1026 -54.43 -126.22 -49.58
CA THR A 1026 -54.81 -125.55 -50.84
C THR A 1026 -55.05 -126.52 -52.00
N TRP A 1027 -54.47 -127.73 -51.97
CA TRP A 1027 -54.75 -128.79 -52.94
C TRP A 1027 -56.19 -129.32 -52.80
N VAL A 1028 -56.60 -129.69 -51.58
CA VAL A 1028 -57.94 -130.23 -51.29
C VAL A 1028 -59.05 -129.25 -51.69
N ARG A 1029 -58.88 -127.96 -51.40
CA ARG A 1029 -59.86 -126.91 -51.72
C ARG A 1029 -60.07 -126.68 -53.23
N ARG A 1030 -59.09 -127.03 -54.10
CA ARG A 1030 -59.24 -126.88 -55.56
C ARG A 1030 -60.11 -127.96 -56.20
N CYS A 1031 -60.18 -129.17 -55.63
CA CYS A 1031 -61.00 -130.25 -56.20
C CYS A 1031 -62.50 -130.06 -55.90
N GLN A 1032 -62.84 -129.70 -54.66
CA GLN A 1032 -64.24 -129.56 -54.22
C GLN A 1032 -64.98 -128.40 -54.91
N LEU A 1033 -64.28 -127.32 -55.27
CA LEU A 1033 -64.88 -126.17 -55.97
C LEU A 1033 -65.45 -126.52 -57.37
N ARG A 1034 -64.96 -127.58 -58.03
CA ARG A 1034 -65.21 -127.80 -59.47
C ARG A 1034 -66.56 -128.49 -59.79
N GLN A 1035 -67.24 -129.07 -58.81
CA GLN A 1035 -68.53 -129.77 -59.04
C GLN A 1035 -69.74 -129.11 -58.35
N ALA A 1036 -69.55 -128.42 -57.23
CA ALA A 1036 -70.64 -127.73 -56.53
C ALA A 1036 -71.27 -126.59 -57.37
N LEU A 1037 -70.46 -125.91 -58.19
CA LEU A 1037 -70.86 -124.76 -59.03
C LEU A 1037 -71.90 -125.07 -60.13
N VAL A 1038 -72.25 -126.34 -60.38
CA VAL A 1038 -73.15 -126.73 -61.48
C VAL A 1038 -74.55 -127.15 -61.02
N ARG A 1039 -74.74 -127.55 -59.75
CA ARG A 1039 -75.97 -128.25 -59.32
C ARG A 1039 -76.94 -127.46 -58.44
N HIS A 1040 -76.54 -126.36 -57.81
CA HIS A 1040 -77.46 -125.57 -56.96
C HIS A 1040 -78.12 -124.37 -57.65
N ALA A 1041 -77.91 -124.20 -58.96
CA ALA A 1041 -78.47 -123.11 -59.77
C ALA A 1041 -79.91 -123.40 -60.26
N ARG A 1042 -80.80 -123.94 -59.41
CA ARG A 1042 -82.18 -124.29 -59.84
C ARG A 1042 -83.30 -124.25 -58.81
N GLN A 1043 -83.02 -124.43 -57.52
CA GLN A 1043 -84.04 -124.50 -56.47
C GLN A 1043 -83.47 -124.17 -55.09
N LEU A 1044 -84.38 -123.88 -54.16
CA LEU A 1044 -84.17 -123.48 -52.77
C LEU A 1044 -83.54 -122.08 -52.66
N THR A 1045 -84.30 -121.00 -52.42
CA THR A 1045 -85.23 -120.75 -51.30
C THR A 1045 -84.62 -120.91 -49.90
N THR A 1046 -83.43 -120.33 -49.70
CA THR A 1046 -83.17 -119.46 -48.52
C THR A 1046 -82.06 -118.45 -48.79
N ALA A 1047 -82.45 -117.23 -49.18
CA ALA A 1047 -81.71 -115.98 -48.97
C ALA A 1047 -80.22 -115.88 -49.39
N THR A 1048 -79.84 -116.15 -50.65
CA THR A 1048 -78.63 -115.51 -51.27
C THR A 1048 -78.58 -115.59 -52.81
N THR A 1049 -79.02 -114.55 -53.52
CA THR A 1049 -78.60 -114.18 -54.90
C THR A 1049 -79.25 -112.85 -55.31
N ALA A 1050 -78.63 -111.96 -56.09
CA ALA A 1050 -77.20 -111.82 -56.44
C ALA A 1050 -76.95 -110.45 -57.13
N THR A 1051 -75.69 -110.01 -57.07
CA THR A 1051 -74.96 -109.21 -58.10
C THR A 1051 -75.52 -107.88 -58.64
N ALA A 1052 -74.57 -106.93 -58.75
CA ALA A 1052 -74.46 -105.97 -59.86
C ALA A 1052 -75.64 -105.01 -60.10
N VAL A 1053 -75.70 -103.96 -59.27
CA VAL A 1053 -75.23 -102.65 -59.75
C VAL A 1053 -74.15 -102.14 -58.79
N LEU A 1054 -73.19 -101.39 -59.33
CA LEU A 1054 -72.11 -100.64 -58.67
C LEU A 1054 -72.36 -100.37 -57.17
N SER A 1055 -71.49 -100.89 -56.30
CA SER A 1055 -71.61 -100.76 -54.85
C SER A 1055 -71.75 -99.29 -54.45
N SER A 1056 -72.91 -98.93 -53.90
CA SER A 1056 -73.30 -97.54 -53.65
C SER A 1056 -72.45 -96.92 -52.55
N THR A 1057 -71.38 -96.26 -53.01
CA THR A 1057 -70.68 -95.16 -52.37
C THR A 1057 -71.54 -94.39 -51.36
N ARG A 1058 -70.96 -94.10 -50.19
CA ARG A 1058 -71.54 -93.50 -48.97
C ARG A 1058 -72.07 -94.57 -47.96
N PRO A 1059 -71.98 -94.38 -46.63
CA PRO A 1059 -71.90 -93.11 -45.88
C PRO A 1059 -70.69 -92.23 -46.23
N SER A 1060 -70.86 -90.96 -46.60
CA SER A 1060 -71.65 -89.89 -45.95
C SER A 1060 -70.97 -89.33 -44.70
N ASP A 1061 -69.97 -88.44 -44.80
CA ASP A 1061 -69.09 -88.07 -45.93
C ASP A 1061 -68.05 -87.04 -45.42
N TYR A 1062 -67.02 -86.75 -46.23
CA TYR A 1062 -65.99 -85.71 -46.02
C TYR A 1062 -65.04 -85.97 -44.81
N LEU A 1063 -63.71 -85.82 -44.92
CA LEU A 1063 -62.91 -84.61 -45.21
C LEU A 1063 -63.23 -83.51 -44.18
N ARG A 1064 -62.27 -82.99 -43.42
CA ARG A 1064 -60.89 -82.58 -43.78
C ARG A 1064 -59.87 -83.28 -42.84
N ASP A 1065 -58.59 -83.45 -43.15
CA ASP A 1065 -57.78 -82.93 -44.27
C ASP A 1065 -56.57 -83.86 -44.58
N PHE A 1066 -55.74 -83.50 -45.56
CA PHE A 1066 -54.44 -84.13 -45.85
C PHE A 1066 -53.43 -83.97 -44.69
N GLY A 1067 -52.32 -84.72 -44.57
CA GLY A 1067 -51.80 -85.78 -45.44
C GLY A 1067 -50.26 -85.76 -45.55
N THR A 1068 -49.55 -86.23 -44.51
CA THR A 1068 -48.08 -86.45 -44.42
C THR A 1068 -47.12 -85.24 -44.55
N PRO A 1069 -45.95 -85.26 -43.87
CA PRO A 1069 -45.00 -84.14 -43.88
C PRO A 1069 -44.10 -84.13 -45.13
N PRO A 1070 -43.69 -82.93 -45.59
CA PRO A 1070 -42.27 -82.61 -45.47
C PRO A 1070 -41.94 -81.17 -45.03
N ARG A 1071 -41.08 -81.11 -43.99
CA ARG A 1071 -40.04 -80.11 -43.68
C ARG A 1071 -39.90 -78.84 -44.56
N HIS A 1072 -40.05 -77.68 -43.89
CA HIS A 1072 -39.36 -76.39 -44.11
C HIS A 1072 -39.58 -75.68 -45.48
N PRO A 1073 -39.90 -74.36 -45.51
CA PRO A 1073 -39.20 -73.31 -44.73
C PRO A 1073 -40.13 -72.30 -44.01
N LEU A 1074 -39.55 -71.26 -43.36
CA LEU A 1074 -39.96 -69.83 -43.30
C LEU A 1074 -39.40 -69.09 -42.03
N PRO A 1075 -39.38 -67.72 -41.96
CA PRO A 1075 -38.58 -66.96 -40.97
C PRO A 1075 -39.28 -65.75 -40.29
N TYR A 1076 -38.54 -65.04 -39.40
CA TYR A 1076 -38.57 -63.57 -39.15
C TYR A 1076 -39.85 -62.88 -38.56
N VAL A 1077 -39.66 -61.63 -38.06
CA VAL A 1077 -40.68 -60.55 -37.81
C VAL A 1077 -41.60 -60.63 -36.56
N ASN A 1078 -41.51 -59.59 -35.68
CA ASN A 1078 -42.55 -58.99 -34.79
C ASN A 1078 -43.21 -59.84 -33.64
N THR A 1079 -43.92 -59.32 -32.60
CA THR A 1079 -44.15 -57.94 -32.04
C THR A 1079 -44.76 -57.97 -30.60
N LEU A 1080 -44.81 -56.79 -29.96
CA LEU A 1080 -45.87 -56.25 -29.06
C LEU A 1080 -45.83 -56.52 -27.54
N VAL A 1081 -46.51 -55.62 -26.81
CA VAL A 1081 -46.21 -55.18 -25.42
C VAL A 1081 -47.48 -54.70 -24.69
N SER A 1082 -47.58 -54.92 -23.37
CA SER A 1082 -48.54 -54.29 -22.43
C SER A 1082 -48.13 -54.56 -20.97
N THR A 1083 -48.37 -53.74 -19.92
CA THR A 1083 -48.77 -52.31 -19.79
C THR A 1083 -48.67 -51.86 -18.31
N LYS A 1084 -48.27 -50.59 -18.06
CA LYS A 1084 -48.75 -49.69 -16.94
C LYS A 1084 -48.40 -50.11 -15.48
N HIS A 1085 -48.33 -49.25 -14.44
CA HIS A 1085 -48.38 -47.78 -14.17
C HIS A 1085 -47.87 -47.57 -12.69
N SER A 1086 -47.64 -46.41 -12.06
CA SER A 1086 -47.48 -44.96 -12.37
C SER A 1086 -47.12 -44.19 -11.05
N ILE A 1087 -47.01 -42.84 -11.06
CA ILE A 1087 -47.13 -41.89 -9.91
C ILE A 1087 -45.95 -41.84 -8.90
N THR A 1088 -45.35 -40.69 -8.49
CA THR A 1088 -45.40 -39.25 -8.89
C THR A 1088 -44.19 -38.48 -8.31
N SER A 1089 -43.91 -37.27 -8.84
CA SER A 1089 -43.29 -36.10 -8.15
C SER A 1089 -41.75 -36.13 -7.93
N ASN A 1090 -40.99 -35.02 -7.98
CA ASN A 1090 -41.28 -33.67 -8.53
C ASN A 1090 -40.00 -32.83 -8.76
N TRP A 1091 -40.14 -31.72 -9.51
CA TRP A 1091 -39.28 -30.51 -9.56
C TRP A 1091 -37.82 -30.56 -10.08
N ASP A 1092 -37.49 -29.46 -10.78
CA ASP A 1092 -36.22 -28.75 -10.97
C ASP A 1092 -35.04 -29.22 -11.87
N VAL A 1093 -35.09 -28.71 -13.12
CA VAL A 1093 -34.04 -27.96 -13.88
C VAL A 1093 -32.70 -28.65 -14.28
N ALA A 1094 -32.38 -28.51 -15.58
CA ALA A 1094 -31.19 -28.87 -16.41
C ALA A 1094 -29.78 -29.03 -15.77
N ARG A 1095 -28.77 -29.59 -16.47
CA ARG A 1095 -27.35 -29.23 -16.18
C ARG A 1095 -26.25 -29.18 -17.29
N ASP A 1096 -26.61 -29.01 -18.56
CA ASP A 1096 -25.86 -28.37 -19.69
C ASP A 1096 -24.65 -29.05 -20.36
N THR A 1097 -24.40 -28.62 -21.61
CA THR A 1097 -23.17 -28.68 -22.45
C THR A 1097 -22.46 -30.05 -22.58
N SER A 1098 -21.88 -30.40 -23.74
CA SER A 1098 -21.01 -29.57 -24.57
C SER A 1098 -21.05 -29.89 -26.08
N SER A 1099 -20.33 -29.03 -26.82
CA SER A 1099 -19.74 -29.24 -28.15
C SER A 1099 -19.19 -30.67 -28.40
N THR A 1100 -18.90 -31.08 -29.64
CA THR A 1100 -18.20 -30.32 -30.70
C THR A 1100 -18.39 -30.95 -32.09
N SER A 1101 -17.96 -30.21 -33.13
CA SER A 1101 -17.76 -30.60 -34.54
C SER A 1101 -19.06 -30.89 -35.32
N SER A 1102 -19.25 -30.58 -36.61
CA SER A 1102 -18.55 -29.87 -37.70
C SER A 1102 -19.29 -30.31 -38.98
N SER A 1103 -19.44 -29.58 -40.09
CA SER A 1103 -18.92 -28.29 -40.57
C SER A 1103 -19.83 -27.78 -41.72
N SER A 1104 -19.69 -26.50 -42.12
CA SER A 1104 -19.97 -25.95 -43.48
C SER A 1104 -21.40 -26.13 -44.06
N MET A 1105 -22.11 -25.12 -44.60
CA MET A 1105 -21.66 -24.02 -45.48
C MET A 1105 -22.57 -22.77 -45.38
N ASP A 1106 -22.00 -21.64 -45.83
CA ASP A 1106 -22.59 -20.45 -46.50
C ASP A 1106 -23.58 -19.45 -45.84
N ALA A 1107 -23.18 -18.18 -45.97
CA ALA A 1107 -23.95 -16.96 -46.29
C ALA A 1107 -24.56 -16.05 -45.17
N GLY A 1108 -23.90 -14.89 -44.96
CA GLY A 1108 -24.43 -13.70 -44.26
C GLY A 1108 -24.22 -13.69 -42.73
N ASP A 1109 -23.74 -12.63 -42.09
CA ASP A 1109 -23.30 -11.30 -42.58
C ASP A 1109 -22.13 -10.83 -41.68
N ASP A 1110 -20.99 -10.42 -42.26
CA ASP A 1110 -19.66 -10.59 -41.62
C ASP A 1110 -19.08 -9.29 -41.02
N SER A 1111 -19.90 -8.53 -40.29
CA SER A 1111 -19.59 -7.13 -39.89
C SER A 1111 -19.79 -6.81 -38.40
N THR A 1112 -19.88 -7.80 -37.51
CA THR A 1112 -20.05 -7.59 -36.06
C THR A 1112 -18.97 -8.27 -35.24
N TYR A 1113 -18.36 -7.56 -34.29
CA TYR A 1113 -17.34 -8.06 -33.37
C TYR A 1113 -17.66 -7.65 -31.92
N GLU A 1114 -17.10 -8.36 -30.93
CA GLU A 1114 -17.25 -8.07 -29.50
C GLU A 1114 -15.93 -7.54 -28.92
N ILE A 1115 -16.00 -6.66 -27.91
CA ILE A 1115 -14.85 -6.07 -27.21
C ILE A 1115 -14.94 -6.48 -25.74
N THR A 1116 -13.94 -7.19 -25.21
CA THR A 1116 -13.92 -7.53 -23.78
C THR A 1116 -13.05 -6.51 -23.01
N TRP A 1117 -13.61 -5.90 -21.97
CA TRP A 1117 -12.91 -4.89 -21.16
C TRP A 1117 -13.25 -5.06 -19.67
N GLU A 1118 -12.26 -5.48 -18.88
CA GLU A 1118 -12.43 -5.75 -17.45
C GLU A 1118 -11.94 -4.60 -16.54
N CYS A 1119 -10.94 -3.81 -16.97
CA CYS A 1119 -10.37 -2.72 -16.16
C CYS A 1119 -9.55 -1.67 -16.95
N GLY A 1120 -9.33 -0.50 -16.34
CA GLY A 1120 -8.49 0.59 -16.85
C GLY A 1120 -9.29 1.71 -17.53
N MET A 1121 -8.94 2.07 -18.77
CA MET A 1121 -9.73 3.01 -19.59
C MET A 1121 -10.04 2.41 -20.96
N LEU A 1122 -11.26 2.62 -21.44
CA LEU A 1122 -11.66 2.30 -22.80
C LEU A 1122 -11.57 3.57 -23.65
N GLY A 1123 -10.70 3.59 -24.67
CA GLY A 1123 -10.43 4.79 -25.49
C GLY A 1123 -11.52 5.16 -26.49
N ILE A 1124 -12.79 4.98 -26.11
CA ILE A 1124 -13.98 5.09 -26.96
C ILE A 1124 -14.91 6.17 -26.41
N HIS A 1125 -15.40 7.01 -27.32
CA HIS A 1125 -16.57 7.86 -27.13
C HIS A 1125 -17.73 7.33 -27.97
N PHE A 1126 -18.96 7.51 -27.50
CA PHE A 1126 -20.18 7.13 -28.21
C PHE A 1126 -20.99 8.39 -28.52
N ASN A 1127 -21.39 8.55 -29.78
CA ASN A 1127 -22.21 9.66 -30.26
C ASN A 1127 -23.48 9.11 -30.93
N VAL A 1128 -24.52 9.92 -31.09
CA VAL A 1128 -25.75 9.53 -31.79
C VAL A 1128 -25.79 10.19 -33.16
N ASP A 1129 -25.71 9.39 -34.23
CA ASP A 1129 -25.86 9.85 -35.61
C ASP A 1129 -26.92 9.01 -36.32
N ALA A 1130 -27.71 9.62 -37.20
CA ALA A 1130 -28.83 9.02 -37.94
C ALA A 1130 -29.85 8.17 -37.12
N GLY A 1131 -29.84 8.25 -35.78
CA GLY A 1131 -30.66 7.40 -34.90
C GLY A 1131 -29.98 6.07 -34.49
N GLN A 1132 -28.66 5.97 -34.61
CA GLN A 1132 -27.83 4.87 -34.11
C GLN A 1132 -26.73 5.41 -33.20
N VAL A 1133 -26.23 4.57 -32.28
CA VAL A 1133 -25.10 4.93 -31.41
C VAL A 1133 -23.81 4.54 -32.11
N VAL A 1134 -23.13 5.52 -32.71
CA VAL A 1134 -21.87 5.34 -33.45
C VAL A 1134 -20.65 5.58 -32.57
N VAL A 1135 -19.60 4.81 -32.86
CA VAL A 1135 -18.36 4.74 -32.11
C VAL A 1135 -17.33 5.72 -32.67
N GLN A 1136 -16.78 6.54 -31.78
CA GLN A 1136 -15.65 7.43 -32.06
C GLN A 1136 -14.46 7.02 -31.19
N ARG A 1137 -13.36 6.60 -31.82
CA ARG A 1137 -12.12 6.26 -31.12
C ARG A 1137 -11.36 7.55 -30.76
N LEU A 1138 -11.22 7.86 -29.46
CA LEU A 1138 -10.61 9.10 -28.98
C LEU A 1138 -9.10 9.15 -29.25
N HIS A 1139 -8.36 8.15 -28.76
CA HIS A 1139 -6.96 7.92 -29.13
C HIS A 1139 -6.56 6.48 -28.76
N VAL A 1140 -5.77 5.81 -29.61
CA VAL A 1140 -5.37 4.41 -29.38
C VAL A 1140 -4.58 4.26 -28.08
N THR A 1141 -3.60 5.15 -27.84
CA THR A 1141 -2.71 5.06 -26.67
C THR A 1141 -3.35 5.43 -25.32
N LEU A 1142 -4.61 5.90 -25.33
CA LEU A 1142 -5.38 6.18 -24.10
C LEU A 1142 -6.25 4.99 -23.66
N SER A 1143 -6.29 3.91 -24.45
CA SER A 1143 -7.04 2.69 -24.13
C SER A 1143 -6.14 1.63 -23.52
N THR A 1144 -6.62 0.97 -22.46
CA THR A 1144 -5.99 -0.23 -21.87
C THR A 1144 -6.60 -1.54 -22.36
N CYS A 1145 -7.72 -1.48 -23.10
CA CYS A 1145 -8.32 -2.65 -23.75
C CYS A 1145 -7.46 -3.08 -24.95
N ILE A 1146 -7.07 -4.36 -25.01
CA ILE A 1146 -6.26 -4.93 -26.10
C ILE A 1146 -7.07 -5.00 -27.41
N ASP A 1147 -8.36 -5.32 -27.34
CA ASP A 1147 -9.21 -5.49 -28.52
C ASP A 1147 -9.65 -4.16 -29.16
N ILE A 1148 -9.21 -3.02 -28.60
CA ILE A 1148 -9.50 -1.67 -29.12
C ILE A 1148 -9.14 -1.51 -30.60
N PHE A 1149 -8.15 -2.28 -31.10
CA PHE A 1149 -7.69 -2.21 -32.49
C PHE A 1149 -8.75 -2.63 -33.52
N ALA A 1150 -9.71 -3.48 -33.16
CA ALA A 1150 -10.84 -3.86 -34.02
C ALA A 1150 -11.78 -2.68 -34.35
N VAL A 1151 -11.81 -1.67 -33.47
CA VAL A 1151 -12.82 -0.60 -33.48
C VAL A 1151 -12.55 0.48 -34.52
N SER A 1152 -13.31 0.50 -35.61
CA SER A 1152 -13.27 1.59 -36.59
C SER A 1152 -14.10 2.79 -36.13
N VAL A 1153 -13.76 3.97 -36.64
CA VAL A 1153 -14.54 5.19 -36.38
C VAL A 1153 -15.77 5.16 -37.28
N GLY A 1154 -16.96 5.13 -36.67
CA GLY A 1154 -18.24 4.96 -37.37
C GLY A 1154 -18.92 3.60 -37.14
N ASP A 1155 -18.29 2.65 -36.44
CA ASP A 1155 -18.93 1.38 -36.09
C ASP A 1155 -20.11 1.60 -35.13
N VAL A 1156 -21.14 0.74 -35.16
CA VAL A 1156 -22.37 0.92 -34.37
C VAL A 1156 -22.36 0.06 -33.11
N LEU A 1157 -22.60 0.68 -31.94
CA LEU A 1157 -22.76 -0.03 -30.68
C LEU A 1157 -24.13 -0.73 -30.62
N LEU A 1158 -24.13 -2.05 -30.84
CA LEU A 1158 -25.34 -2.87 -30.82
C LEU A 1158 -25.82 -3.22 -29.40
N ALA A 1159 -24.88 -3.55 -28.50
CA ALA A 1159 -25.16 -4.01 -27.14
C ALA A 1159 -24.00 -3.73 -26.17
N VAL A 1160 -24.30 -3.70 -24.87
CA VAL A 1160 -23.32 -3.66 -23.78
C VAL A 1160 -23.68 -4.76 -22.78
N ASN A 1161 -22.75 -5.63 -22.41
CA ASN A 1161 -23.01 -6.78 -21.52
C ASN A 1161 -24.20 -7.66 -21.96
N ASN A 1162 -24.41 -7.82 -23.27
CA ASN A 1162 -25.57 -8.47 -23.89
C ASN A 1162 -26.94 -7.79 -23.65
N VAL A 1163 -26.97 -6.55 -23.15
CA VAL A 1163 -28.15 -5.67 -23.17
C VAL A 1163 -28.13 -4.86 -24.47
N PRO A 1164 -29.14 -4.96 -25.35
CA PRO A 1164 -29.19 -4.19 -26.59
C PRO A 1164 -29.43 -2.70 -26.30
N VAL A 1165 -28.79 -1.82 -27.08
CA VAL A 1165 -28.92 -0.37 -26.88
C VAL A 1165 -30.24 0.13 -27.49
N ILE A 1166 -31.10 0.75 -26.67
CA ILE A 1166 -32.42 1.25 -27.09
C ILE A 1166 -32.46 2.77 -26.94
N LEU A 1167 -32.68 3.48 -28.05
CA LEU A 1167 -32.81 4.94 -28.08
C LEU A 1167 -34.27 5.37 -27.88
N HIS A 1168 -34.57 5.97 -26.73
CA HIS A 1168 -35.89 6.48 -26.39
C HIS A 1168 -36.05 7.97 -26.73
N GLY A 1169 -36.45 8.27 -27.96
CA GLY A 1169 -36.88 9.61 -28.38
C GLY A 1169 -35.74 10.59 -28.67
N SER A 1170 -36.09 11.85 -28.94
CA SER A 1170 -35.20 12.88 -29.49
C SER A 1170 -34.32 13.58 -28.45
N THR A 1171 -33.61 12.81 -27.62
CA THR A 1171 -32.65 13.30 -26.63
C THR A 1171 -31.32 12.57 -26.76
N THR A 1172 -30.22 13.32 -26.70
CA THR A 1172 -28.83 12.87 -26.97
C THR A 1172 -28.20 11.99 -25.90
N TYR A 1173 -29.01 11.23 -25.15
CA TYR A 1173 -28.56 10.32 -24.09
C TYR A 1173 -29.15 8.93 -24.31
N ALA A 1174 -28.32 7.99 -24.72
CA ALA A 1174 -28.66 6.57 -24.68
C ALA A 1174 -28.64 6.06 -23.24
N SER A 1175 -29.71 5.40 -22.79
CA SER A 1175 -29.73 4.63 -21.55
C SER A 1175 -29.33 3.18 -21.82
N VAL A 1176 -28.38 2.67 -21.04
CA VAL A 1176 -27.95 1.27 -20.99
C VAL A 1176 -28.33 0.71 -19.61
#